data_AF-A0A7Z9G1Q5-F1
#
_entry.id   AF-A0A7Z9G1Q5-F1
#
_cell.length_a   1.000
_cell.length_b   1.000
_cell.length_c   1.000
_cell.angle_alpha   90.00
_cell.angle_beta   90.00
_cell.angle_gamma   90.00
#
_symmetry.space_group_name_H-M   'P 1'
#
loop_
_entity.id
_entity.type
_entity.pdbx_description
1 polymer ?
#
loop_
_entity_poly.entity_id
_entity_poly.type
_entity_poly.pdbx_seq_one_letter_code
_entity_poly.pdbx_strand_id
1 'polypeptide(L)'
;MVTHSMLGLRNTFSAAKEYGRTDLGIQFFSPEDHLYNYDPYPEKRVSDDAQEEDQIIAQFAKDTLSKIQESDLEGVWYASGWALFNPRWRQETAEAFFQVIGKNKFYIADTWGESHPIHKRYQYFYGHDWVFGILHSFGGDTSLHGNVADLIQKVKRLVSDPEASNCLGLYINPEVIIYNDFYFDLAARLSWIPQDVQLDDFIFDYAERRYGTISAPLMAQVYQELVASVYSTDDRISPFWQSRMGTDFPANLPDRLSYITHLERALKIALTQIDCQENNDLYQKDLVMIAKQLVGEVFNGYSLRLYNAFQWKDKETFQESASVMRSCLDIVASLIESRKEYWLKPVLDHIYQYPAMTDDRKKNVEYYFKDSVLSFALRDNLRDYNRRDIVEMFHLYHRPRVEAYLNYLEEKVLDGNFEFSKKEIEPIYCSIEESWMKTPIFSFSSKIENQHAIPLVEEVLDQIQSVSKAIIPDITSDIRNGGFEAGSGKLTGWQIAIQNVDVFIRPTSEIKKKQESTGNPEGMALYFSADTQNRYKTFSVQQKVLWTSDSRISVRYKIEKSSPTGNANLKIIGHDGTGQSRLQLLYYWGGDSWDRKNEGPETGGLYTAAYQFEAPKGSWQEIDRDPVQDLDRIHETGVWNSLEIETLTLALGIWVYEENKNFIEGWFDEIRMYPNKENEEF
;
A
#
# COMPACT_ATOMS: atom_id res chain seq x y z
N MET A 1 9.46 42.68 -25.63
CA MET A 1 8.74 43.87 -25.11
C MET A 1 7.32 43.43 -24.79
N VAL A 2 7.11 43.13 -23.51
CA VAL A 2 5.85 42.71 -22.91
C VAL A 2 5.13 43.97 -22.46
N THR A 3 4.07 44.36 -23.14
CA THR A 3 3.06 45.28 -22.58
C THR A 3 1.72 45.01 -23.28
N HIS A 4 0.66 44.99 -22.48
CA HIS A 4 -0.77 44.95 -22.83
C HIS A 4 -1.45 43.58 -23.01
N SER A 5 -1.89 43.01 -21.89
CA SER A 5 -3.34 42.76 -21.67
C SER A 5 -3.69 42.37 -20.21
N MET A 6 -3.15 43.09 -19.21
CA MET A 6 -3.68 43.05 -17.83
C MET A 6 -4.90 43.98 -17.69
N LEU A 7 -6.01 43.69 -18.38
CA LEU A 7 -7.23 44.51 -18.30
C LEU A 7 -8.55 43.72 -18.20
N GLY A 8 -8.49 42.38 -18.13
CA GLY A 8 -9.69 41.53 -18.13
C GLY A 8 -10.18 41.00 -16.76
N LEU A 9 -9.54 41.35 -15.64
CA LEU A 9 -9.85 40.78 -14.31
C LEU A 9 -10.18 41.83 -13.25
N ARG A 10 -10.65 43.02 -13.65
CA ARG A 10 -10.88 44.15 -12.72
C ARG A 10 -12.30 44.30 -12.14
N ASN A 11 -13.27 43.46 -12.49
CA ASN A 11 -14.69 43.74 -12.18
C ASN A 11 -15.46 42.68 -11.38
N THR A 12 -14.78 41.87 -10.57
CA THR A 12 -15.39 41.18 -9.42
C THR A 12 -14.37 41.22 -8.27
N PHE A 13 -14.81 41.45 -7.03
CA PHE A 13 -14.02 41.79 -5.84
C PHE A 13 -13.74 43.29 -5.61
N SER A 14 -14.81 44.09 -5.48
CA SER A 14 -14.70 45.46 -4.94
C SER A 14 -14.63 45.53 -3.40
N ALA A 15 -14.51 44.40 -2.69
CA ALA A 15 -14.22 44.37 -1.25
C ALA A 15 -12.74 44.04 -0.92
N ALA A 16 -11.98 43.47 -1.86
CA ALA A 16 -10.58 43.09 -1.65
C ALA A 16 -9.57 44.25 -1.80
N LYS A 17 -10.05 45.50 -1.83
CA LYS A 17 -9.21 46.66 -2.16
C LYS A 17 -8.49 47.29 -0.97
N GLU A 18 -8.66 46.72 0.23
CA GLU A 18 -8.03 47.24 1.46
C GLU A 18 -6.93 46.32 2.03
N TYR A 19 -6.79 45.09 1.55
CA TYR A 19 -5.71 44.19 1.98
C TYR A 19 -4.80 43.85 0.79
N GLY A 20 -3.70 44.60 0.67
CA GLY A 20 -2.69 44.41 -0.37
C GLY A 20 -2.01 43.04 -0.28
N ARG A 21 -1.56 42.52 -1.43
CA ARG A 21 -0.68 41.35 -1.48
C ARG A 21 0.64 41.70 -0.78
N THR A 22 1.07 40.90 0.19
CA THR A 22 2.36 41.13 0.86
C THR A 22 3.53 40.84 -0.08
N ASP A 23 4.75 41.25 0.29
CA ASP A 23 5.98 40.92 -0.44
C ASP A 23 6.27 39.41 -0.46
N LEU A 24 5.63 38.62 0.42
CA LEU A 24 5.64 37.15 0.41
C LEU A 24 4.57 36.54 -0.52
N GLY A 25 3.78 37.38 -1.18
CA GLY A 25 2.71 36.93 -2.08
C GLY A 25 1.41 36.53 -1.37
N ILE A 26 1.30 36.67 -0.05
CA ILE A 26 0.10 36.39 0.75
C ILE A 26 -0.97 37.42 0.40
N GLN A 27 -2.15 36.95 0.02
CA GLN A 27 -3.32 37.78 -0.28
C GLN A 27 -4.39 37.53 0.79
N PHE A 28 -4.78 38.59 1.49
CA PHE A 28 -5.85 38.54 2.49
C PHE A 28 -7.18 38.90 1.81
N PHE A 29 -8.19 38.05 1.95
CA PHE A 29 -9.52 38.26 1.35
C PHE A 29 -10.55 38.80 2.35
N SER A 30 -10.45 38.40 3.63
CA SER A 30 -11.15 38.96 4.80
C SER A 30 -10.44 38.50 6.07
N PRO A 31 -10.25 39.34 7.11
CA PRO A 31 -9.70 38.92 8.40
C PRO A 31 -10.75 38.32 9.36
N GLU A 32 -12.02 38.18 8.95
CA GLU A 32 -13.13 37.82 9.85
C GLU A 32 -13.03 36.42 10.48
N ASP A 33 -12.32 35.49 9.86
CA ASP A 33 -12.18 34.10 10.33
C ASP A 33 -10.87 33.82 11.07
N HIS A 34 -9.95 34.80 11.09
CA HIS A 34 -8.65 34.74 11.79
C HIS A 34 -7.76 33.52 11.50
N LEU A 35 -8.00 32.76 10.43
CA LEU A 35 -7.23 31.56 10.10
C LEU A 35 -6.54 31.70 8.74
N TYR A 36 -5.22 31.46 8.73
CA TYR A 36 -4.38 31.63 7.56
C TYR A 36 -3.58 30.37 7.26
N ASN A 37 -3.79 29.78 6.09
CA ASN A 37 -2.96 28.67 5.61
C ASN A 37 -1.74 29.20 4.84
N TYR A 38 -0.54 28.79 5.27
CA TYR A 38 0.66 28.95 4.45
C TYR A 38 1.69 27.87 4.78
N ASP A 39 1.98 26.98 3.84
CA ASP A 39 2.81 25.81 4.11
C ASP A 39 4.32 26.12 4.01
N PRO A 40 5.15 25.57 4.93
CA PRO A 40 6.59 25.53 4.73
C PRO A 40 6.93 24.68 3.51
N TYR A 41 8.03 24.99 2.81
CA TYR A 41 8.41 24.44 1.51
C TYR A 41 8.20 22.90 1.37
N PRO A 42 7.06 22.45 0.81
CA PRO A 42 6.80 21.04 0.63
C PRO A 42 7.52 20.56 -0.63
N GLU A 43 8.13 19.37 -0.56
CA GLU A 43 8.74 18.67 -1.71
C GLU A 43 9.82 19.47 -2.47
N LYS A 44 10.37 20.51 -1.84
CA LYS A 44 11.36 21.40 -2.43
C LYS A 44 12.56 21.58 -1.51
N ARG A 45 13.71 21.82 -2.13
CA ARG A 45 14.93 22.27 -1.47
C ARG A 45 15.02 23.78 -1.59
N VAL A 46 15.45 24.43 -0.51
CA VAL A 46 15.69 25.88 -0.51
C VAL A 46 17.17 26.23 -0.52
N SER A 47 18.03 25.32 -0.05
CA SER A 47 19.48 25.36 -0.28
C SER A 47 20.08 23.94 -0.31
N ASP A 48 21.30 23.81 -0.84
CA ASP A 48 22.13 22.62 -0.69
C ASP A 48 23.08 22.70 0.53
N ASP A 49 23.18 23.87 1.17
CA ASP A 49 23.89 24.05 2.45
C ASP A 49 22.90 23.94 3.63
N ALA A 50 23.18 23.03 4.56
CA ALA A 50 22.27 22.73 5.66
C ALA A 50 22.09 23.90 6.65
N GLN A 51 23.12 24.72 6.86
CA GLN A 51 23.03 25.87 7.78
C GLN A 51 22.26 27.02 7.12
N GLU A 52 22.48 27.24 5.83
CA GLU A 52 21.70 28.20 5.06
C GLU A 52 20.23 27.77 4.96
N GLU A 53 19.96 26.48 4.73
CA GLU A 53 18.61 25.92 4.71
C GLU A 53 17.88 26.13 6.04
N ASP A 54 18.54 25.84 7.18
CA ASP A 54 17.99 26.11 8.52
C ASP A 54 17.66 27.61 8.70
N GLN A 55 18.55 28.51 8.24
CA GLN A 55 18.34 29.95 8.33
C GLN A 55 17.16 30.43 7.47
N ILE A 56 17.04 29.92 6.24
CA ILE A 56 15.94 30.25 5.34
C ILE A 56 14.60 29.80 5.94
N ILE A 57 14.54 28.57 6.47
CA ILE A 57 13.32 28.02 7.09
C ILE A 57 12.92 28.82 8.33
N ALA A 58 13.86 29.14 9.21
CA ALA A 58 13.59 29.95 10.40
C ALA A 58 13.15 31.37 10.05
N GLN A 59 13.78 31.99 9.04
CA GLN A 59 13.42 33.32 8.56
C GLN A 59 12.03 33.33 7.91
N PHE A 60 11.71 32.32 7.11
CA PHE A 60 10.38 32.11 6.53
C PHE A 60 9.29 32.04 7.61
N ALA A 61 9.53 31.26 8.68
CA ALA A 61 8.59 31.12 9.78
C ALA A 61 8.32 32.47 10.47
N LYS A 62 9.40 33.22 10.74
CA LYS A 62 9.34 34.54 11.37
C LYS A 62 8.56 35.54 10.52
N ASP A 63 8.87 35.60 9.24
CA ASP A 63 8.29 36.59 8.33
C ASP A 63 6.81 36.28 8.06
N THR A 64 6.46 35.00 7.89
CA THR A 64 5.07 34.55 7.72
C THR A 64 4.22 34.96 8.91
N LEU A 65 4.65 34.60 10.13
CA LEU A 65 3.90 34.94 11.34
C LEU A 65 3.78 36.46 11.52
N SER A 66 4.88 37.20 11.32
CA SER A 66 4.89 38.66 11.46
C SER A 66 3.91 39.31 10.48
N LYS A 67 3.83 38.84 9.23
CA LYS A 67 2.93 39.39 8.22
C LYS A 67 1.46 39.10 8.49
N ILE A 68 1.16 37.92 9.02
CA ILE A 68 -0.18 37.60 9.51
C ILE A 68 -0.55 38.56 10.64
N GLN A 69 0.31 38.72 11.64
CA GLN A 69 0.05 39.58 12.81
C GLN A 69 -0.03 41.08 12.48
N GLU A 70 0.73 41.56 11.50
CA GLU A 70 0.62 42.95 11.00
C GLU A 70 -0.74 43.22 10.36
N SER A 71 -1.37 42.20 9.77
CA SER A 71 -2.65 42.32 9.06
C SER A 71 -3.84 42.00 9.96
N ASP A 72 -3.66 41.07 10.90
CA ASP A 72 -4.65 40.58 11.84
C ASP A 72 -3.98 40.11 13.15
N LEU A 73 -4.18 40.87 14.23
CA LEU A 73 -3.64 40.56 15.56
C LEU A 73 -4.24 39.28 16.17
N GLU A 74 -5.44 38.88 15.72
CA GLU A 74 -6.12 37.66 16.16
C GLU A 74 -5.72 36.45 15.31
N GLY A 75 -5.09 36.69 14.15
CA GLY A 75 -4.69 35.69 13.16
C GLY A 75 -3.90 34.51 13.70
N VAL A 76 -4.34 33.31 13.34
CA VAL A 76 -3.72 32.02 13.62
C VAL A 76 -3.19 31.46 12.30
N TRP A 77 -1.91 31.07 12.31
CA TRP A 77 -1.28 30.40 11.19
C TRP A 77 -1.50 28.89 11.27
N TYR A 78 -1.99 28.29 10.19
CA TYR A 78 -2.03 26.86 9.99
C TYR A 78 -1.07 26.44 8.87
N ALA A 79 -0.35 25.35 9.09
CA ALA A 79 0.48 24.72 8.07
C ALA A 79 0.27 23.21 7.99
N SER A 80 0.33 22.67 6.78
CA SER A 80 0.55 21.25 6.52
C SER A 80 1.95 20.85 6.99
N GLY A 81 2.05 19.76 7.75
CA GLY A 81 3.31 19.13 8.11
C GLY A 81 3.95 18.30 7.00
N TRP A 82 3.41 18.33 5.77
CA TRP A 82 3.93 17.53 4.65
C TRP A 82 5.43 17.77 4.38
N ALA A 83 5.90 19.01 4.57
CA ALA A 83 7.31 19.34 4.43
C ALA A 83 8.22 18.54 5.39
N LEU A 84 7.75 18.22 6.60
CA LEU A 84 8.52 17.56 7.65
C LEU A 84 8.79 16.07 7.37
N PHE A 85 8.17 15.49 6.34
CA PHE A 85 8.52 14.16 5.84
C PHE A 85 9.87 14.14 5.11
N ASN A 86 10.31 15.28 4.58
CA ASN A 86 11.61 15.38 3.92
C ASN A 86 12.72 15.12 4.96
N PRO A 87 13.65 14.16 4.71
CA PRO A 87 14.72 13.81 5.65
C PRO A 87 15.57 14.98 6.16
N ARG A 88 15.61 16.10 5.42
CA ARG A 88 16.34 17.31 5.80
C ARG A 88 15.66 18.15 6.87
N TRP A 89 14.37 17.96 7.11
CA TRP A 89 13.73 18.40 8.35
C TRP A 89 14.26 17.54 9.49
N ARG A 90 15.46 17.90 9.98
CA ARG A 90 16.04 17.32 11.18
C ARG A 90 15.27 17.81 12.39
N GLN A 91 15.43 17.13 13.52
CA GLN A 91 14.79 17.55 14.76
C GLN A 91 15.20 18.97 15.14
N GLU A 92 16.47 19.35 14.97
CA GLU A 92 16.98 20.68 15.29
C GLU A 92 16.40 21.76 14.35
N THR A 93 16.28 21.47 13.06
CA THR A 93 15.68 22.38 12.07
C THR A 93 14.21 22.63 12.38
N ALA A 94 13.46 21.55 12.67
CA ALA A 94 12.07 21.65 13.08
C ALA A 94 11.94 22.42 14.40
N GLU A 95 12.78 22.12 15.39
CA GLU A 95 12.78 22.82 16.68
C GLU A 95 13.02 24.32 16.49
N ALA A 96 14.00 24.72 15.69
CA ALA A 96 14.26 26.12 15.36
C ALA A 96 13.06 26.80 14.70
N PHE A 97 12.39 26.11 13.75
CA PHE A 97 11.16 26.58 13.12
C PHE A 97 10.07 26.82 14.17
N PHE A 98 9.79 25.85 15.04
CA PHE A 98 8.76 25.95 16.08
C PHE A 98 9.09 27.02 17.15
N GLN A 99 10.35 27.13 17.58
CA GLN A 99 10.78 28.13 18.57
C GLN A 99 10.54 29.58 18.11
N VAL A 100 10.64 29.84 16.80
CA VAL A 100 10.43 31.19 16.22
C VAL A 100 8.96 31.62 16.26
N ILE A 101 8.03 30.67 16.16
CA ILE A 101 6.60 30.95 15.93
C ILE A 101 5.85 31.18 17.25
N GLY A 102 6.27 30.51 18.32
CA GLY A 102 5.56 30.55 19.61
C GLY A 102 4.22 29.80 19.58
N LYS A 103 3.67 29.51 20.77
CA LYS A 103 2.65 28.45 20.93
C LYS A 103 1.20 28.81 20.58
N ASN A 104 0.78 30.07 20.72
CA ASN A 104 -0.66 30.42 20.73
C ASN A 104 -1.20 31.00 19.40
N LYS A 105 -0.38 31.01 18.34
CA LYS A 105 -0.70 31.64 17.05
C LYS A 105 -0.39 30.74 15.86
N PHE A 106 -0.19 29.45 16.14
CA PHE A 106 0.18 28.47 15.14
C PHE A 106 -0.27 27.08 15.52
N TYR A 107 -0.76 26.33 14.54
CA TYR A 107 -0.86 24.88 14.65
C TYR A 107 -0.46 24.20 13.33
N ILE A 108 -0.02 22.95 13.44
CA ILE A 108 0.47 22.16 12.30
C ILE A 108 -0.33 20.88 12.13
N ALA A 109 -0.56 20.44 10.89
CA ALA A 109 -1.11 19.11 10.64
C ALA A 109 -0.02 18.05 10.60
N ASP A 110 -0.20 16.95 11.34
CA ASP A 110 0.46 15.68 11.04
C ASP A 110 -0.21 15.08 9.78
N THR A 111 0.06 15.67 8.61
CA THR A 111 -0.76 15.58 7.38
C THR A 111 -1.10 14.16 6.92
N TRP A 112 -0.25 13.18 7.24
CA TRP A 112 -0.47 11.77 6.90
C TRP A 112 -0.34 10.88 8.16
N GLY A 113 -0.87 11.39 9.27
CA GLY A 113 -0.74 10.81 10.60
C GLY A 113 -1.31 9.40 10.71
N GLU A 114 -2.35 9.08 9.94
CA GLU A 114 -2.99 7.77 9.97
C GLU A 114 -2.09 6.65 9.45
N SER A 115 -1.17 6.91 8.51
CA SER A 115 -0.24 5.87 8.02
C SER A 115 1.22 6.14 8.41
N HIS A 116 1.67 7.40 8.41
CA HIS A 116 3.05 7.79 8.67
C HIS A 116 3.12 8.94 9.69
N PRO A 117 2.77 8.70 10.97
CA PRO A 117 2.75 9.74 11.99
C PRO A 117 4.13 10.33 12.22
N ILE A 118 4.22 11.66 12.16
CA ILE A 118 5.46 12.40 12.45
C ILE A 118 5.44 13.11 13.82
N HIS A 119 4.28 13.20 14.49
CA HIS A 119 4.18 13.88 15.79
C HIS A 119 5.20 13.35 16.82
N LYS A 120 5.39 12.03 16.93
CA LYS A 120 6.37 11.44 17.88
C LYS A 120 7.81 11.77 17.53
N ARG A 121 8.14 11.80 16.23
CA ARG A 121 9.49 12.15 15.75
C ARG A 121 9.89 13.56 16.18
N TYR A 122 8.93 14.48 16.28
CA TYR A 122 9.17 15.87 16.65
C TYR A 122 8.64 16.20 18.06
N GLN A 123 8.65 15.22 18.98
CA GLN A 123 8.25 15.41 20.38
C GLN A 123 6.90 16.13 20.55
N TYR A 124 5.90 15.67 19.80
CA TYR A 124 4.56 16.27 19.73
C TYR A 124 4.63 17.76 19.36
N PHE A 125 5.43 18.04 18.33
CA PHE A 125 5.69 19.37 17.77
C PHE A 125 6.18 20.38 18.82
N TYR A 126 7.01 19.91 19.75
CA TYR A 126 7.60 20.70 20.83
C TYR A 126 6.55 21.47 21.67
N GLY A 127 5.37 20.86 21.82
CA GLY A 127 4.24 21.40 22.57
C GLY A 127 3.51 22.55 21.86
N HIS A 128 3.57 22.64 20.54
CA HIS A 128 2.64 23.44 19.73
C HIS A 128 1.32 22.70 19.53
N ASP A 129 0.27 23.45 19.22
CA ASP A 129 -1.00 22.86 18.82
C ASP A 129 -0.85 22.15 17.47
N TRP A 130 -1.58 21.05 17.29
CA TRP A 130 -1.52 20.27 16.06
C TRP A 130 -2.80 19.50 15.81
N VAL A 131 -2.96 18.97 14.59
CA VAL A 131 -4.10 18.11 14.21
C VAL A 131 -3.58 16.82 13.60
N PHE A 132 -4.25 15.70 13.89
CA PHE A 132 -3.89 14.40 13.36
C PHE A 132 -4.50 14.22 11.96
N GLY A 133 -3.66 14.16 10.94
CA GLY A 133 -4.08 14.04 9.55
C GLY A 133 -4.59 12.65 9.21
N ILE A 134 -5.64 12.63 8.39
CA ILE A 134 -6.20 11.47 7.72
C ILE A 134 -6.18 11.82 6.23
N LEU A 135 -5.06 11.50 5.58
CA LEU A 135 -4.88 11.75 4.15
C LEU A 135 -5.69 10.75 3.33
N HIS A 136 -5.58 9.47 3.65
CA HIS A 136 -6.25 8.33 3.01
C HIS A 136 -5.94 8.18 1.50
N SER A 137 -6.39 9.13 0.67
CA SER A 137 -6.33 9.05 -0.79
C SER A 137 -5.39 10.09 -1.41
N PHE A 138 -4.51 9.61 -2.27
CA PHE A 138 -3.74 10.42 -3.22
C PHE A 138 -4.51 10.53 -4.53
N GLY A 139 -4.04 11.40 -5.44
CA GLY A 139 -4.70 11.84 -6.66
C GLY A 139 -5.41 10.79 -7.55
N GLY A 140 -4.96 9.54 -7.52
CA GLY A 140 -5.46 8.42 -8.32
C GLY A 140 -6.08 7.28 -7.51
N ASP A 141 -6.18 7.42 -6.19
CA ASP A 141 -6.63 6.36 -5.27
C ASP A 141 -8.17 6.25 -5.25
N THR A 142 -8.72 5.83 -6.38
CA THR A 142 -10.17 5.70 -6.63
C THR A 142 -10.73 4.30 -6.33
N SER A 143 -9.87 3.38 -5.90
CA SER A 143 -10.24 2.00 -5.52
C SER A 143 -10.64 1.92 -4.05
N LEU A 144 -11.42 0.90 -3.68
CA LEU A 144 -11.78 0.68 -2.28
C LEU A 144 -10.52 0.29 -1.49
N HIS A 145 -10.21 1.04 -0.43
CA HIS A 145 -9.05 0.79 0.42
C HIS A 145 -9.12 1.51 1.78
N GLY A 146 -8.29 1.08 2.72
CA GLY A 146 -8.04 1.74 4.01
C GLY A 146 -8.37 0.86 5.20
N ASN A 147 -7.47 0.76 6.18
CA ASN A 147 -7.65 -0.12 7.33
C ASN A 147 -8.57 0.51 8.40
N VAL A 148 -9.86 0.18 8.36
CA VAL A 148 -10.85 0.78 9.27
C VAL A 148 -10.66 0.38 10.73
N ALA A 149 -10.28 -0.87 10.97
CA ALA A 149 -10.06 -1.38 12.32
C ALA A 149 -8.84 -0.70 12.96
N ASP A 150 -7.76 -0.55 12.18
CA ASP A 150 -6.56 0.12 12.64
C ASP A 150 -6.76 1.62 12.83
N LEU A 151 -7.53 2.30 11.97
CA LEU A 151 -7.89 3.71 12.18
C LEU A 151 -8.59 3.93 13.53
N ILE A 152 -9.58 3.10 13.87
CA ILE A 152 -10.27 3.15 15.17
C ILE A 152 -9.24 3.02 16.30
N GLN A 153 -8.36 2.01 16.22
CA GLN A 153 -7.35 1.77 17.25
C GLN A 153 -6.31 2.88 17.36
N LYS A 154 -5.91 3.48 16.23
CA LYS A 154 -4.97 4.61 16.20
C LYS A 154 -5.57 5.85 16.84
N VAL A 155 -6.81 6.20 16.50
CA VAL A 155 -7.47 7.37 17.10
C VAL A 155 -7.76 7.15 18.58
N LYS A 156 -8.18 5.97 19.01
CA LYS A 156 -8.34 5.66 20.45
C LYS A 156 -7.02 5.79 21.22
N ARG A 157 -5.92 5.28 20.65
CA ARG A 157 -4.58 5.42 21.22
C ARG A 157 -4.17 6.88 21.31
N LEU A 158 -4.36 7.65 20.24
CA LEU A 158 -4.07 9.08 20.19
C LEU A 158 -4.80 9.87 21.29
N VAL A 159 -6.11 9.67 21.43
CA VAL A 159 -6.94 10.39 22.42
C VAL A 159 -6.61 9.97 23.86
N SER A 160 -6.05 8.78 24.05
CA SER A 160 -5.60 8.29 25.36
C SER A 160 -4.16 8.69 25.68
N ASP A 161 -3.43 9.27 24.74
CA ASP A 161 -2.03 9.62 24.88
C ASP A 161 -1.88 10.97 25.61
N PRO A 162 -1.33 11.00 26.84
CA PRO A 162 -1.18 12.23 27.59
C PRO A 162 -0.21 13.23 26.94
N GLU A 163 0.73 12.76 26.09
CA GLU A 163 1.64 13.65 25.36
C GLU A 163 0.96 14.31 24.15
N ALA A 164 -0.18 13.77 23.69
CA ALA A 164 -1.00 14.33 22.63
C ALA A 164 -2.00 15.39 23.12
N SER A 165 -1.80 16.00 24.30
CA SER A 165 -2.74 16.96 24.90
C SER A 165 -3.03 18.20 24.04
N ASN A 166 -2.12 18.54 23.13
CA ASN A 166 -2.24 19.67 22.20
C ASN A 166 -2.74 19.24 20.80
N CYS A 167 -3.15 17.98 20.64
CA CYS A 167 -3.85 17.54 19.45
C CYS A 167 -5.28 18.11 19.48
N LEU A 168 -5.55 19.09 18.64
CA LEU A 168 -6.83 19.81 18.57
C LEU A 168 -7.96 18.97 17.96
N GLY A 169 -7.62 17.95 17.16
CA GLY A 169 -8.59 17.08 16.51
C GLY A 169 -8.03 16.34 15.31
N LEU A 170 -8.93 15.78 14.50
CA LEU A 170 -8.59 15.10 13.25
C LEU A 170 -8.70 16.07 12.07
N TYR A 171 -7.77 15.96 11.13
CA TYR A 171 -7.75 16.71 9.87
C TYR A 171 -7.96 15.73 8.72
N ILE A 172 -9.17 15.68 8.16
CA ILE A 172 -9.48 14.80 7.03
C ILE A 172 -9.10 15.55 5.74
N ASN A 173 -8.04 15.10 5.07
CA ASN A 173 -7.38 15.86 4.01
C ASN A 173 -7.07 15.08 2.73
N PRO A 174 -8.04 14.33 2.17
CA PRO A 174 -7.83 13.58 0.94
C PRO A 174 -7.56 14.47 -0.27
N GLU A 175 -6.70 14.00 -1.18
CA GLU A 175 -6.57 14.60 -2.51
C GLU A 175 -7.78 14.27 -3.40
N VAL A 176 -8.47 13.16 -3.10
CA VAL A 176 -9.63 12.69 -3.85
C VAL A 176 -10.79 12.31 -2.93
N ILE A 177 -11.95 12.94 -3.17
CA ILE A 177 -13.22 12.63 -2.52
C ILE A 177 -14.17 11.90 -3.48
N ILE A 178 -15.37 11.53 -3.01
CA ILE A 178 -16.45 10.81 -3.73
C ILE A 178 -16.28 9.27 -3.75
N TYR A 179 -15.08 8.77 -3.49
CA TYR A 179 -14.80 7.35 -3.25
C TYR A 179 -14.61 7.11 -1.75
N ASN A 180 -14.78 5.86 -1.30
CA ASN A 180 -14.54 5.45 0.09
C ASN A 180 -15.36 6.23 1.14
N ASP A 181 -16.61 6.59 0.83
CA ASP A 181 -17.53 7.30 1.75
C ASP A 181 -17.58 6.63 3.15
N PHE A 182 -17.52 5.29 3.21
CA PHE A 182 -17.48 4.52 4.46
C PHE A 182 -16.28 4.86 5.36
N TYR A 183 -15.08 5.00 4.78
CA TYR A 183 -13.86 5.33 5.53
C TYR A 183 -13.91 6.78 6.05
N PHE A 184 -14.40 7.71 5.22
CA PHE A 184 -14.52 9.12 5.63
C PHE A 184 -15.64 9.35 6.65
N ASP A 185 -16.75 8.61 6.57
CA ASP A 185 -17.81 8.62 7.60
C ASP A 185 -17.28 8.10 8.94
N LEU A 186 -16.44 7.06 8.93
CA LEU A 186 -15.74 6.57 10.12
C LEU A 186 -14.80 7.63 10.69
N ALA A 187 -13.96 8.25 9.86
CA ALA A 187 -13.05 9.32 10.27
C ALA A 187 -13.83 10.49 10.90
N ALA A 188 -14.95 10.89 10.30
CA ALA A 188 -15.82 11.91 10.87
C ALA A 188 -16.44 11.48 12.21
N ARG A 189 -16.90 10.24 12.34
CA ARG A 189 -17.45 9.70 13.60
C ARG A 189 -16.41 9.69 14.72
N LEU A 190 -15.17 9.31 14.38
CA LEU A 190 -14.03 9.31 15.29
C LEU A 190 -13.65 10.72 15.76
N SER A 191 -13.89 11.76 14.95
CA SER A 191 -13.70 13.15 15.40
C SER A 191 -14.65 13.57 16.53
N TRP A 192 -15.80 12.92 16.68
CA TRP A 192 -16.84 13.28 17.66
C TRP A 192 -16.83 12.42 18.93
N ILE A 193 -16.71 11.09 18.77
CA ILE A 193 -16.82 10.13 19.89
C ILE A 193 -15.71 9.06 19.86
N PRO A 194 -14.43 9.45 19.77
CA PRO A 194 -13.32 8.55 19.43
C PRO A 194 -13.22 7.29 20.32
N GLN A 195 -13.50 7.41 21.62
CA GLN A 195 -13.40 6.30 22.58
C GLN A 195 -14.54 5.27 22.44
N ASP A 196 -15.73 5.73 22.03
CA ASP A 196 -16.95 4.94 22.05
C ASP A 196 -17.21 4.19 20.74
N VAL A 197 -16.49 4.51 19.67
CA VAL A 197 -16.67 3.83 18.37
C VAL A 197 -16.26 2.36 18.49
N GLN A 198 -17.22 1.46 18.24
CA GLN A 198 -17.00 0.03 18.03
C GLN A 198 -17.28 -0.29 16.57
N LEU A 199 -16.49 -1.19 15.99
CA LEU A 199 -16.51 -1.45 14.55
C LEU A 199 -17.86 -2.01 14.08
N ASP A 200 -18.39 -3.03 14.74
CA ASP A 200 -19.67 -3.65 14.35
C ASP A 200 -20.85 -2.68 14.52
N ASP A 201 -20.87 -1.91 15.61
CA ASP A 201 -21.91 -0.91 15.85
C ASP A 201 -21.85 0.20 14.78
N PHE A 202 -20.65 0.64 14.41
CA PHE A 202 -20.45 1.61 13.34
C PHE A 202 -20.91 1.07 11.97
N ILE A 203 -20.56 -0.18 11.64
CA ILE A 203 -21.00 -0.82 10.40
C ILE A 203 -22.53 -0.86 10.33
N PHE A 204 -23.19 -1.27 11.41
CA PHE A 204 -24.65 -1.32 11.45
C PHE A 204 -25.28 0.07 11.36
N ASP A 205 -24.78 1.05 12.12
CA ASP A 205 -25.24 2.45 12.07
C ASP A 205 -25.09 3.06 10.67
N TYR A 206 -23.95 2.83 10.01
CA TYR A 206 -23.71 3.25 8.63
C TYR A 206 -24.72 2.62 7.67
N ALA A 207 -24.93 1.30 7.77
CA ALA A 207 -25.88 0.58 6.93
C ALA A 207 -27.33 1.07 7.15
N GLU A 208 -27.73 1.33 8.39
CA GLU A 208 -29.06 1.85 8.70
C GLU A 208 -29.28 3.26 8.14
N ARG A 209 -28.34 4.18 8.35
CA ARG A 209 -28.44 5.55 7.80
C ARG A 209 -28.50 5.57 6.28
N ARG A 210 -27.76 4.68 5.63
CA ARG A 210 -27.61 4.67 4.17
C ARG A 210 -28.68 3.89 3.42
N TYR A 211 -29.20 2.81 4.00
CA TYR A 211 -30.15 1.89 3.34
C TYR A 211 -31.48 1.73 4.07
N GLY A 212 -31.61 2.28 5.28
CA GLY A 212 -32.79 2.14 6.13
C GLY A 212 -32.83 0.82 6.91
N THR A 213 -33.62 0.82 7.99
CA THR A 213 -33.69 -0.26 8.99
C THR A 213 -34.02 -1.65 8.40
N ILE A 214 -34.79 -1.72 7.30
CA ILE A 214 -35.16 -3.01 6.68
C ILE A 214 -33.94 -3.70 6.07
N SER A 215 -33.11 -2.96 5.33
CA SER A 215 -31.94 -3.52 4.64
C SER A 215 -30.67 -3.50 5.48
N ALA A 216 -30.64 -2.74 6.58
CA ALA A 216 -29.46 -2.58 7.44
C ALA A 216 -28.80 -3.91 7.87
N PRO A 217 -29.52 -4.96 8.32
CA PRO A 217 -28.87 -6.19 8.78
C PRO A 217 -28.09 -6.94 7.68
N LEU A 218 -28.56 -6.88 6.44
CA LEU A 218 -27.90 -7.54 5.31
C LEU A 218 -26.83 -6.64 4.72
N MET A 219 -27.07 -5.34 4.61
CA MET A 219 -26.05 -4.40 4.15
C MET A 219 -24.89 -4.27 5.14
N ALA A 220 -25.12 -4.44 6.46
CA ALA A 220 -24.04 -4.55 7.43
C ALA A 220 -23.10 -5.74 7.12
N GLN A 221 -23.65 -6.89 6.71
CA GLN A 221 -22.85 -8.06 6.30
C GLN A 221 -22.04 -7.77 5.03
N VAL A 222 -22.58 -6.99 4.09
CA VAL A 222 -21.83 -6.51 2.91
C VAL A 222 -20.59 -5.75 3.36
N TYR A 223 -20.73 -4.79 4.29
CA TYR A 223 -19.60 -4.02 4.80
C TYR A 223 -18.64 -4.87 5.64
N GLN A 224 -19.10 -5.88 6.38
CA GLN A 224 -18.22 -6.83 7.06
C GLN A 224 -17.32 -7.59 6.07
N GLU A 225 -17.84 -8.01 4.92
CA GLU A 225 -17.04 -8.63 3.85
C GLU A 225 -16.02 -7.64 3.26
N LEU A 226 -16.39 -6.36 3.11
CA LEU A 226 -15.44 -5.32 2.67
C LEU A 226 -14.35 -5.04 3.72
N VAL A 227 -14.70 -5.04 5.01
CA VAL A 227 -13.76 -4.91 6.13
C VAL A 227 -12.80 -6.09 6.24
N ALA A 228 -13.26 -7.29 5.93
CA ALA A 228 -12.41 -8.48 5.85
C ALA A 228 -11.49 -8.50 4.61
N SER A 229 -11.64 -7.56 3.67
CA SER A 229 -10.91 -7.53 2.40
C SER A 229 -10.32 -6.16 2.11
N VAL A 230 -10.97 -5.36 1.28
CA VAL A 230 -10.46 -4.07 0.78
C VAL A 230 -10.25 -3.02 1.88
N TYR A 231 -10.98 -3.11 2.99
CA TYR A 231 -10.81 -2.25 4.16
C TYR A 231 -9.99 -2.89 5.29
N SER A 232 -9.23 -3.95 4.99
CA SER A 232 -8.37 -4.66 5.98
C SER A 232 -6.92 -4.18 5.99
N THR A 233 -6.47 -3.48 4.96
CA THR A 233 -5.09 -2.95 4.85
C THR A 233 -5.08 -1.54 4.26
N ASP A 234 -3.95 -0.86 4.40
CA ASP A 234 -3.68 0.45 3.77
C ASP A 234 -3.03 0.32 2.38
N ASP A 235 -3.05 -0.88 1.78
CA ASP A 235 -2.50 -1.06 0.44
C ASP A 235 -3.38 -0.34 -0.61
N ARG A 236 -2.72 0.26 -1.61
CA ARG A 236 -3.35 1.14 -2.60
C ARG A 236 -3.24 0.57 -4.01
N ILE A 237 -3.27 -0.76 -4.12
CA ILE A 237 -3.18 -1.41 -5.43
C ILE A 237 -4.43 -1.05 -6.23
N SER A 238 -4.24 -0.24 -7.27
CA SER A 238 -5.28 0.08 -8.24
C SER A 238 -5.36 -1.00 -9.32
N PRO A 239 -6.49 -1.10 -10.03
CA PRO A 239 -6.57 -1.90 -11.23
C PRO A 239 -5.51 -1.50 -12.26
N PHE A 240 -4.79 -2.47 -12.82
CA PHE A 240 -3.64 -2.23 -13.68
C PHE A 240 -4.01 -1.56 -15.01
N TRP A 241 -5.28 -1.64 -15.44
CA TRP A 241 -5.74 -0.91 -16.63
C TRP A 241 -5.63 0.62 -16.49
N GLN A 242 -5.60 1.14 -15.26
CA GLN A 242 -5.47 2.59 -15.01
C GLN A 242 -4.04 3.12 -15.24
N SER A 243 -3.05 2.23 -15.35
CA SER A 243 -1.64 2.57 -15.55
C SER A 243 -1.08 1.93 -16.81
N ARG A 244 0.10 2.36 -17.26
CA ARG A 244 0.84 1.59 -18.28
C ARG A 244 1.14 0.19 -17.77
N MET A 245 0.69 -0.82 -18.51
CA MET A 245 0.99 -2.21 -18.20
C MET A 245 2.46 -2.55 -18.47
N GLY A 246 3.02 -3.39 -17.61
CA GLY A 246 4.41 -3.81 -17.65
C GLY A 246 4.59 -5.19 -17.01
N THR A 247 5.73 -5.38 -16.36
CA THR A 247 6.15 -6.66 -15.75
C THR A 247 6.38 -6.54 -14.26
N ASP A 248 6.20 -5.34 -13.71
CA ASP A 248 6.44 -5.03 -12.30
C ASP A 248 5.12 -5.22 -11.56
N PHE A 249 4.97 -6.36 -10.88
CA PHE A 249 3.79 -6.69 -10.09
C PHE A 249 4.04 -6.42 -8.60
N PRO A 250 3.07 -5.85 -7.87
CA PRO A 250 3.19 -5.67 -6.41
C PRO A 250 3.36 -7.00 -5.68
N ALA A 251 4.22 -7.03 -4.66
CA ALA A 251 4.55 -8.25 -3.93
C ALA A 251 3.34 -8.87 -3.19
N ASN A 252 2.42 -8.05 -2.70
CA ASN A 252 1.19 -8.46 -2.01
C ASN A 252 0.01 -8.75 -2.95
N LEU A 253 0.19 -8.67 -4.27
CA LEU A 253 -0.88 -8.99 -5.23
C LEU A 253 -1.45 -10.42 -5.05
N PRO A 254 -0.65 -11.48 -4.82
CA PRO A 254 -1.20 -12.81 -4.59
C PRO A 254 -2.13 -12.90 -3.38
N ASP A 255 -1.81 -12.19 -2.29
CA ASP A 255 -2.64 -12.16 -1.08
C ASP A 255 -3.99 -11.50 -1.35
N ARG A 256 -4.01 -10.46 -2.19
CA ARG A 256 -5.24 -9.77 -2.61
C ARG A 256 -6.18 -10.64 -3.44
N LEU A 257 -5.72 -11.74 -4.06
CA LEU A 257 -6.60 -12.64 -4.80
C LEU A 257 -7.67 -13.28 -3.91
N SER A 258 -7.41 -13.36 -2.60
CA SER A 258 -8.41 -13.78 -1.60
C SER A 258 -9.60 -12.81 -1.50
N TYR A 259 -9.41 -11.52 -1.80
CA TYR A 259 -10.46 -10.49 -1.72
C TYR A 259 -11.59 -10.74 -2.72
N ILE A 260 -11.31 -11.42 -3.84
CA ILE A 260 -12.32 -11.80 -4.84
C ILE A 260 -13.49 -12.54 -4.19
N THR A 261 -13.20 -13.48 -3.28
CA THR A 261 -14.24 -14.27 -2.60
C THR A 261 -15.11 -13.39 -1.71
N HIS A 262 -14.50 -12.45 -0.98
CA HIS A 262 -15.23 -11.50 -0.12
C HIS A 262 -16.10 -10.55 -0.95
N LEU A 263 -15.57 -10.00 -2.05
CA LEU A 263 -16.31 -9.11 -2.94
C LEU A 263 -17.47 -9.81 -3.65
N GLU A 264 -17.29 -11.07 -4.08
CA GLU A 264 -18.39 -11.88 -4.63
C GLU A 264 -19.50 -12.12 -3.59
N ARG A 265 -19.15 -12.42 -2.33
CA ARG A 265 -20.12 -12.58 -1.24
C ARG A 265 -20.86 -11.28 -0.94
N ALA A 266 -20.12 -10.18 -0.85
CA ALA A 266 -20.66 -8.84 -0.64
C ALA A 266 -21.73 -8.50 -1.70
N LEU A 267 -21.42 -8.71 -2.99
CA LEU A 267 -22.37 -8.48 -4.07
C LEU A 267 -23.57 -9.43 -4.02
N LYS A 268 -23.37 -10.73 -3.74
CA LYS A 268 -24.47 -11.70 -3.58
C LYS A 268 -25.45 -11.26 -2.51
N ILE A 269 -24.96 -10.82 -1.35
CA ILE A 269 -25.78 -10.33 -0.25
C ILE A 269 -26.50 -9.05 -0.67
N ALA A 270 -25.76 -8.08 -1.23
CA ALA A 270 -26.32 -6.81 -1.65
C ALA A 270 -27.46 -7.01 -2.64
N LEU A 271 -27.28 -7.81 -3.69
CA LEU A 271 -28.28 -8.10 -4.72
C LEU A 271 -29.59 -8.68 -4.16
N THR A 272 -29.60 -9.30 -2.98
CA THR A 272 -30.86 -9.71 -2.32
C THR A 272 -31.74 -8.54 -1.87
N GLN A 273 -31.20 -7.31 -1.84
CA GLN A 273 -31.86 -6.10 -1.36
C GLN A 273 -32.40 -5.21 -2.47
N ILE A 274 -32.31 -5.62 -3.75
CA ILE A 274 -32.75 -4.84 -4.91
C ILE A 274 -34.19 -4.31 -4.74
N ASP A 275 -35.13 -5.18 -4.38
CA ASP A 275 -36.55 -4.82 -4.26
C ASP A 275 -36.79 -3.71 -3.21
N CYS A 276 -35.94 -3.65 -2.18
CA CYS A 276 -36.02 -2.63 -1.13
C CYS A 276 -35.24 -1.34 -1.48
N GLN A 277 -34.30 -1.42 -2.42
CA GLN A 277 -33.29 -0.38 -2.67
C GLN A 277 -33.27 0.13 -4.12
N GLU A 278 -34.18 -0.30 -4.98
CA GLU A 278 -34.21 0.05 -6.41
C GLU A 278 -34.11 1.58 -6.65
N ASN A 279 -34.78 2.38 -5.82
CA ASN A 279 -34.79 3.84 -5.92
C ASN A 279 -33.71 4.54 -5.07
N ASN A 280 -32.84 3.80 -4.39
CA ASN A 280 -31.77 4.35 -3.58
C ASN A 280 -30.50 4.54 -4.44
N ASP A 281 -30.21 5.79 -4.80
CA ASP A 281 -29.06 6.15 -5.63
C ASP A 281 -27.71 5.79 -4.96
N LEU A 282 -27.63 5.86 -3.62
CA LEU A 282 -26.43 5.49 -2.87
C LEU A 282 -26.16 3.99 -2.93
N TYR A 283 -27.21 3.18 -2.83
CA TYR A 283 -27.12 1.73 -2.98
C TYR A 283 -26.62 1.33 -4.39
N GLN A 284 -27.17 1.96 -5.43
CA GLN A 284 -26.72 1.70 -6.80
C GLN A 284 -25.26 2.14 -7.01
N LYS A 285 -24.84 3.27 -6.42
CA LYS A 285 -23.44 3.72 -6.43
C LYS A 285 -22.53 2.66 -5.79
N ASP A 286 -22.89 2.15 -4.63
CA ASP A 286 -22.07 1.17 -3.90
C ASP A 286 -21.98 -0.17 -4.65
N LEU A 287 -23.10 -0.66 -5.21
CA LEU A 287 -23.09 -1.87 -6.04
C LEU A 287 -22.09 -1.76 -7.20
N VAL A 288 -22.11 -0.64 -7.93
CA VAL A 288 -21.19 -0.42 -9.05
C VAL A 288 -19.75 -0.30 -8.58
N MET A 289 -19.50 0.38 -7.46
CA MET A 289 -18.16 0.49 -6.89
C MET A 289 -17.59 -0.86 -6.46
N ILE A 290 -18.39 -1.70 -5.78
CA ILE A 290 -17.96 -3.04 -5.34
C ILE A 290 -17.76 -3.96 -6.55
N ALA A 291 -18.66 -3.93 -7.54
CA ALA A 291 -18.53 -4.72 -8.78
C ALA A 291 -17.28 -4.33 -9.58
N LYS A 292 -17.01 -3.03 -9.70
CA LYS A 292 -15.80 -2.51 -10.33
C LYS A 292 -14.53 -2.95 -9.57
N GLN A 293 -14.56 -2.95 -8.24
CA GLN A 293 -13.46 -3.44 -7.44
C GLN A 293 -13.20 -4.94 -7.69
N LEU A 294 -14.26 -5.76 -7.73
CA LEU A 294 -14.18 -7.18 -8.05
C LEU A 294 -13.53 -7.42 -9.42
N VAL A 295 -13.98 -6.70 -10.46
CA VAL A 295 -13.38 -6.75 -11.80
C VAL A 295 -11.90 -6.33 -11.77
N GLY A 296 -11.57 -5.37 -10.91
CA GLY A 296 -10.20 -4.93 -10.63
C GLY A 296 -9.28 -6.04 -10.15
N GLU A 297 -9.70 -6.75 -9.10
CA GLU A 297 -8.91 -7.87 -8.57
C GLU A 297 -8.74 -8.99 -9.60
N VAL A 298 -9.80 -9.30 -10.35
CA VAL A 298 -9.76 -10.35 -11.39
C VAL A 298 -8.84 -9.96 -12.53
N PHE A 299 -8.93 -8.74 -13.04
CA PHE A 299 -8.03 -8.24 -14.08
C PHE A 299 -6.57 -8.27 -13.62
N ASN A 300 -6.29 -7.85 -12.40
CA ASN A 300 -4.93 -7.85 -11.85
C ASN A 300 -4.37 -9.28 -11.72
N GLY A 301 -5.17 -10.22 -11.23
CA GLY A 301 -4.81 -11.63 -11.16
C GLY A 301 -4.56 -12.25 -12.53
N TYR A 302 -5.43 -11.96 -13.51
CA TYR A 302 -5.24 -12.41 -14.89
C TYR A 302 -4.07 -11.72 -15.61
N SER A 303 -3.71 -10.49 -15.22
CA SER A 303 -2.49 -9.83 -15.72
C SER A 303 -1.23 -10.58 -15.28
N LEU A 304 -1.18 -11.01 -14.00
CA LEU A 304 -0.10 -11.84 -13.48
C LEU A 304 -0.08 -13.21 -14.17
N ARG A 305 -1.25 -13.85 -14.32
CA ARG A 305 -1.39 -15.15 -15.00
C ARG A 305 -0.95 -15.07 -16.47
N LEU A 306 -1.35 -14.03 -17.19
CA LEU A 306 -0.95 -13.74 -18.57
C LEU A 306 0.57 -13.65 -18.68
N TYR A 307 1.21 -12.85 -17.82
CA TYR A 307 2.66 -12.65 -17.90
C TYR A 307 3.44 -13.92 -17.53
N ASN A 308 2.98 -14.68 -16.54
CA ASN A 308 3.57 -15.99 -16.22
C ASN A 308 3.44 -16.97 -17.39
N ALA A 309 2.27 -17.03 -18.03
CA ALA A 309 2.04 -17.86 -19.20
C ALA A 309 2.94 -17.45 -20.39
N PHE A 310 3.13 -16.13 -20.60
CA PHE A 310 4.08 -15.59 -21.56
C PHE A 310 5.51 -16.07 -21.25
N GLN A 311 5.98 -15.94 -20.01
CA GLN A 311 7.33 -16.39 -19.62
C GLN A 311 7.52 -17.91 -19.74
N TRP A 312 6.49 -18.69 -19.42
CA TRP A 312 6.52 -20.16 -19.51
C TRP A 312 6.20 -20.70 -20.90
N LYS A 313 5.92 -19.82 -21.87
CA LYS A 313 5.57 -20.18 -23.25
C LYS A 313 4.28 -21.02 -23.33
N ASP A 314 3.41 -20.87 -22.34
CA ASP A 314 2.09 -21.50 -22.30
C ASP A 314 1.11 -20.65 -23.11
N LYS A 315 0.95 -21.01 -24.39
CA LYS A 315 0.11 -20.26 -25.33
C LYS A 315 -1.39 -20.35 -25.01
N GLU A 316 -1.84 -21.47 -24.43
CA GLU A 316 -3.26 -21.69 -24.14
C GLU A 316 -3.68 -20.81 -22.96
N THR A 317 -2.95 -20.87 -21.84
CA THR A 317 -3.21 -20.01 -20.68
C THR A 317 -3.01 -18.53 -21.02
N PHE A 318 -2.05 -18.20 -21.90
CA PHE A 318 -1.87 -16.84 -22.38
C PHE A 318 -3.11 -16.33 -23.12
N GLN A 319 -3.63 -17.10 -24.09
CA GLN A 319 -4.82 -16.72 -24.86
C GLN A 319 -6.07 -16.62 -23.98
N GLU A 320 -6.26 -17.56 -23.06
CA GLU A 320 -7.35 -17.51 -22.07
C GLU A 320 -7.26 -16.21 -21.25
N SER A 321 -6.07 -15.92 -20.72
CA SER A 321 -5.87 -14.75 -19.85
C SER A 321 -6.09 -13.43 -20.60
N ALA A 322 -5.58 -13.33 -21.84
CA ALA A 322 -5.80 -12.17 -22.69
C ALA A 322 -7.29 -11.96 -23.01
N SER A 323 -8.03 -13.04 -23.26
CA SER A 323 -9.47 -12.98 -23.48
C SER A 323 -10.21 -12.47 -22.24
N VAL A 324 -9.92 -13.03 -21.05
CA VAL A 324 -10.58 -12.61 -19.80
C VAL A 324 -10.27 -11.16 -19.48
N MET A 325 -9.03 -10.70 -19.69
CA MET A 325 -8.67 -9.30 -19.51
C MET A 325 -9.47 -8.36 -20.42
N ARG A 326 -9.66 -8.70 -21.70
CA ARG A 326 -10.52 -7.91 -22.61
C ARG A 326 -11.98 -7.91 -22.17
N SER A 327 -12.51 -9.05 -21.73
CA SER A 327 -13.85 -9.11 -21.14
C SER A 327 -13.99 -8.22 -19.90
N CYS A 328 -12.99 -8.17 -19.03
CA CYS A 328 -12.97 -7.24 -17.89
C CYS A 328 -13.05 -5.77 -18.35
N LEU A 329 -12.37 -5.41 -19.46
CA LEU A 329 -12.47 -4.07 -20.04
C LEU A 329 -13.87 -3.75 -20.61
N ASP A 330 -14.58 -4.74 -21.14
CA ASP A 330 -15.96 -4.58 -21.61
C ASP A 330 -16.92 -4.40 -20.43
N ILE A 331 -16.74 -5.19 -19.38
CA ILE A 331 -17.52 -5.12 -18.15
C ILE A 331 -17.33 -3.76 -17.46
N VAL A 332 -16.09 -3.32 -17.23
CA VAL A 332 -15.83 -2.08 -16.51
C VAL A 332 -16.36 -0.86 -17.27
N ALA A 333 -16.28 -0.86 -18.62
CA ALA A 333 -16.88 0.17 -19.46
C ALA A 333 -18.39 0.29 -19.19
N SER A 334 -19.09 -0.85 -19.19
CA SER A 334 -20.54 -0.90 -18.97
C SER A 334 -20.91 -0.40 -17.56
N LEU A 335 -20.14 -0.79 -16.54
CA LEU A 335 -20.33 -0.34 -15.16
C LEU A 335 -20.18 1.17 -15.02
N ILE A 336 -19.09 1.76 -15.51
CA ILE A 336 -18.84 3.20 -15.36
C ILE A 336 -19.81 4.05 -16.19
N GLU A 337 -20.23 3.57 -17.37
CA GLU A 337 -21.20 4.27 -18.22
C GLU A 337 -22.60 4.33 -17.60
N SER A 338 -22.94 3.38 -16.73
CA SER A 338 -24.24 3.33 -16.04
C SER A 338 -24.44 4.38 -14.95
N ARG A 339 -23.39 5.11 -14.56
CA ARG A 339 -23.38 5.96 -13.37
C ARG A 339 -22.86 7.37 -13.68
N LYS A 340 -23.65 8.38 -13.31
CA LYS A 340 -23.38 9.81 -13.57
C LYS A 340 -22.04 10.31 -13.01
N GLU A 341 -21.54 9.68 -11.94
CA GLU A 341 -20.33 10.07 -11.22
C GLU A 341 -19.05 9.87 -12.05
N TYR A 342 -19.08 9.01 -13.08
CA TYR A 342 -17.93 8.72 -13.92
C TYR A 342 -17.90 9.53 -15.23
N TRP A 343 -18.85 10.42 -15.47
CA TRP A 343 -18.94 11.19 -16.71
C TRP A 343 -18.29 12.57 -16.59
N LEU A 344 -17.33 12.89 -17.46
CA LEU A 344 -16.72 14.22 -17.52
C LEU A 344 -17.57 15.21 -18.31
N LYS A 345 -18.23 14.76 -19.37
CA LYS A 345 -19.03 15.61 -20.25
C LYS A 345 -20.06 16.49 -19.53
N PRO A 346 -20.90 16.00 -18.59
CA PRO A 346 -21.83 16.84 -17.84
C PRO A 346 -21.13 17.91 -16.99
N VAL A 347 -19.94 17.61 -16.45
CA VAL A 347 -19.14 18.56 -15.68
C VAL A 347 -18.65 19.69 -16.59
N LEU A 348 -18.13 19.35 -17.77
CA LEU A 348 -17.70 20.34 -18.77
C LEU A 348 -18.88 21.16 -19.29
N ASP A 349 -20.02 20.52 -19.59
CA ASP A 349 -21.24 21.21 -20.03
C ASP A 349 -21.72 22.22 -18.99
N HIS A 350 -21.70 21.86 -17.71
CA HIS A 350 -22.03 22.79 -16.62
C HIS A 350 -21.05 23.98 -16.58
N ILE A 351 -19.75 23.71 -16.64
CA ILE A 351 -18.71 24.76 -16.65
C ILE A 351 -18.86 25.67 -17.89
N TYR A 352 -19.26 25.11 -19.03
CA TYR A 352 -19.41 25.87 -20.27
C TYR A 352 -20.59 26.85 -20.26
N GLN A 353 -21.51 26.73 -19.31
CA GLN A 353 -22.63 27.66 -19.12
C GLN A 353 -22.23 28.97 -18.41
N TYR A 354 -21.04 29.05 -17.79
CA TYR A 354 -20.62 30.29 -17.13
C TYR A 354 -20.50 31.45 -18.14
N PRO A 355 -21.03 32.66 -17.85
CA PRO A 355 -21.05 33.78 -18.79
C PRO A 355 -19.67 34.22 -19.30
N ALA A 356 -18.61 33.92 -18.54
CA ALA A 356 -17.24 34.27 -18.88
C ALA A 356 -16.56 33.25 -19.81
N MET A 357 -17.26 32.21 -20.28
CA MET A 357 -16.66 31.10 -21.02
C MET A 357 -16.63 31.34 -22.54
N THR A 358 -15.45 31.71 -23.06
CA THR A 358 -15.18 31.80 -24.51
C THR A 358 -14.70 30.46 -25.07
N ASP A 359 -14.71 30.27 -26.39
CA ASP A 359 -14.25 29.02 -27.01
C ASP A 359 -12.80 28.66 -26.66
N ASP A 360 -11.91 29.66 -26.58
CA ASP A 360 -10.53 29.43 -26.15
C ASP A 360 -10.44 29.02 -24.67
N ARG A 361 -11.30 29.57 -23.80
CA ARG A 361 -11.38 29.15 -22.40
C ARG A 361 -11.92 27.72 -22.28
N LYS A 362 -12.91 27.32 -23.09
CA LYS A 362 -13.41 25.94 -23.14
C LYS A 362 -12.29 24.96 -23.48
N LYS A 363 -11.50 25.25 -24.52
CA LYS A 363 -10.33 24.43 -24.90
C LYS A 363 -9.31 24.32 -23.76
N ASN A 364 -9.00 25.43 -23.08
CA ASN A 364 -8.07 25.44 -21.97
C ASN A 364 -8.59 24.66 -20.75
N VAL A 365 -9.88 24.78 -20.44
CA VAL A 365 -10.55 24.00 -19.38
C VAL A 365 -10.46 22.52 -19.71
N GLU A 366 -10.85 22.12 -20.92
CA GLU A 366 -10.77 20.72 -21.34
C GLU A 366 -9.33 20.18 -21.27
N TYR A 367 -8.34 20.95 -21.75
CA TYR A 367 -6.93 20.59 -21.63
C TYR A 367 -6.51 20.40 -20.17
N TYR A 368 -6.90 21.31 -19.28
CA TYR A 368 -6.59 21.24 -17.84
C TYR A 368 -7.21 20.00 -17.19
N PHE A 369 -8.46 19.66 -17.52
CA PHE A 369 -9.09 18.43 -17.03
C PHE A 369 -8.33 17.19 -17.50
N LYS A 370 -8.00 17.12 -18.80
CA LYS A 370 -7.33 15.96 -19.39
C LYS A 370 -5.91 15.79 -18.88
N ASP A 371 -5.15 16.87 -18.74
CA ASP A 371 -3.80 16.85 -18.16
C ASP A 371 -3.87 16.78 -16.64
N SER A 372 -4.06 17.91 -15.96
CA SER A 372 -3.81 18.04 -14.52
C SER A 372 -4.82 17.35 -13.63
N VAL A 373 -6.08 17.19 -14.05
CA VAL A 373 -7.13 16.59 -13.18
C VAL A 373 -7.20 15.06 -13.34
N LEU A 374 -6.75 14.52 -14.47
CA LEU A 374 -7.00 13.11 -14.81
C LEU A 374 -5.76 12.28 -15.16
N SER A 375 -4.73 12.83 -15.81
CA SER A 375 -3.70 11.94 -16.40
C SER A 375 -2.27 12.37 -16.16
N PHE A 376 -1.97 13.66 -16.20
CA PHE A 376 -0.63 14.19 -16.44
C PHE A 376 0.07 13.45 -17.60
N ALA A 377 -0.68 13.09 -18.66
CA ALA A 377 -0.26 12.13 -19.68
C ALA A 377 1.11 12.41 -20.30
N LEU A 378 1.47 13.70 -20.43
CA LEU A 378 2.71 14.17 -21.04
C LEU A 378 3.80 14.55 -20.03
N ARG A 379 3.66 14.18 -18.75
CA ARG A 379 4.65 14.44 -17.69
C ARG A 379 5.22 13.15 -17.16
N ASP A 380 6.48 12.87 -17.47
CA ASP A 380 7.09 11.57 -17.16
C ASP A 380 7.09 11.19 -15.67
N ASN A 381 7.16 12.18 -14.76
CA ASN A 381 7.20 11.96 -13.31
C ASN A 381 5.84 11.97 -12.61
N LEU A 382 4.77 12.35 -13.31
CA LEU A 382 3.41 12.46 -12.74
C LEU A 382 2.36 11.70 -13.54
N ARG A 383 2.74 11.08 -14.67
CA ARG A 383 1.85 10.28 -15.50
C ARG A 383 1.09 9.28 -14.65
N ASP A 384 -0.22 9.22 -14.86
CA ASP A 384 -1.17 8.37 -14.13
C ASP A 384 -1.29 8.67 -12.61
N TYR A 385 -0.68 9.76 -12.10
CA TYR A 385 -0.83 10.16 -10.69
C TYR A 385 -2.31 10.41 -10.34
N ASN A 386 -3.02 11.13 -11.22
CA ASN A 386 -4.44 11.46 -11.06
C ASN A 386 -5.40 10.50 -11.79
N ARG A 387 -4.96 9.26 -12.09
CA ARG A 387 -5.73 8.29 -12.89
C ARG A 387 -7.11 7.98 -12.30
N ARG A 388 -8.13 7.86 -13.15
CA ARG A 388 -9.53 7.58 -12.75
C ARG A 388 -10.28 6.83 -13.84
N ASP A 389 -11.28 6.05 -13.44
CA ASP A 389 -12.20 5.43 -14.40
C ASP A 389 -13.33 6.39 -14.81
N ILE A 390 -12.95 7.56 -15.31
CA ILE A 390 -13.89 8.46 -16.01
C ILE A 390 -14.17 7.87 -17.39
N VAL A 391 -15.42 7.83 -17.82
CA VAL A 391 -15.89 7.17 -19.06
C VAL A 391 -15.03 7.56 -20.26
N GLU A 392 -14.88 8.86 -20.52
CA GLU A 392 -14.12 9.35 -21.68
C GLU A 392 -12.64 9.00 -21.57
N MET A 393 -12.07 9.08 -20.37
CA MET A 393 -10.68 8.67 -20.12
C MET A 393 -10.50 7.17 -20.30
N PHE A 394 -11.43 6.35 -19.82
CA PHE A 394 -11.35 4.91 -19.95
C PHE A 394 -11.28 4.50 -21.43
N HIS A 395 -12.19 5.01 -22.25
CA HIS A 395 -12.27 4.67 -23.67
C HIS A 395 -11.16 5.25 -24.53
N LEU A 396 -10.73 6.48 -24.24
CA LEU A 396 -9.76 7.20 -25.08
C LEU A 396 -8.32 7.09 -24.57
N TYR A 397 -8.11 6.57 -23.36
CA TYR A 397 -6.79 6.53 -22.72
C TYR A 397 -6.47 5.17 -22.06
N HIS A 398 -7.28 4.67 -21.12
CA HIS A 398 -6.95 3.44 -20.39
C HIS A 398 -7.05 2.17 -21.25
N ARG A 399 -8.23 1.90 -21.84
CA ARG A 399 -8.48 0.73 -22.69
C ARG A 399 -7.49 0.65 -23.87
N PRO A 400 -7.24 1.73 -24.65
CA PRO A 400 -6.28 1.65 -25.75
C PRO A 400 -4.87 1.26 -25.32
N ARG A 401 -4.43 1.66 -24.11
CA ARG A 401 -3.12 1.25 -23.58
C ARG A 401 -3.11 -0.23 -23.22
N VAL A 402 -4.15 -0.76 -22.59
CA VAL A 402 -4.24 -2.20 -22.30
C VAL A 402 -4.26 -3.02 -23.58
N GLU A 403 -5.05 -2.62 -24.58
CA GLU A 403 -5.07 -3.29 -25.88
C GLU A 403 -3.71 -3.25 -26.58
N ALA A 404 -2.99 -2.13 -26.52
CA ALA A 404 -1.64 -2.04 -27.04
C ALA A 404 -0.68 -3.04 -26.37
N TYR A 405 -0.79 -3.22 -25.05
CA TYR A 405 0.01 -4.21 -24.32
C TYR A 405 -0.33 -5.65 -24.69
N LEU A 406 -1.62 -5.99 -24.74
CA LEU A 406 -2.08 -7.34 -25.12
C LEU A 406 -1.66 -7.68 -26.54
N ASN A 407 -1.88 -6.77 -27.50
CA ASN A 407 -1.49 -6.97 -28.90
C ASN A 407 0.03 -7.11 -29.05
N TYR A 408 0.81 -6.30 -28.32
CA TYR A 408 2.27 -6.40 -28.31
C TYR A 408 2.75 -7.78 -27.84
N LEU A 409 2.20 -8.28 -26.72
CA LEU A 409 2.55 -9.62 -26.24
C LEU A 409 2.07 -10.72 -27.19
N GLU A 410 0.89 -10.58 -27.79
CA GLU A 410 0.38 -11.52 -28.79
C GLU A 410 1.30 -11.61 -30.01
N GLU A 411 1.78 -10.48 -30.54
CA GLU A 411 2.77 -10.44 -31.63
C GLU A 411 4.06 -11.16 -31.24
N LYS A 412 4.56 -10.93 -30.02
CA LYS A 412 5.74 -11.63 -29.48
C LYS A 412 5.53 -13.15 -29.43
N VAL A 413 4.37 -13.61 -28.94
CA VAL A 413 4.01 -15.03 -28.90
C VAL A 413 3.94 -15.66 -30.31
N LEU A 414 3.41 -14.92 -31.29
CA LEU A 414 3.35 -15.35 -32.69
C LEU A 414 4.75 -15.50 -33.30
N ASP A 415 5.64 -14.56 -33.01
CA ASP A 415 7.04 -14.58 -33.46
C ASP A 415 7.91 -15.60 -32.71
N GLY A 416 7.37 -16.25 -31.67
CA GLY A 416 8.11 -17.17 -30.81
C GLY A 416 9.13 -16.47 -29.90
N ASN A 417 8.97 -15.16 -29.69
CA ASN A 417 9.76 -14.34 -28.78
C ASN A 417 8.99 -14.17 -27.45
N PHE A 418 9.62 -14.47 -26.32
CA PHE A 418 9.00 -14.40 -24.99
C PHE A 418 9.70 -13.39 -24.08
N GLU A 419 10.35 -12.39 -24.69
CA GLU A 419 10.99 -11.28 -23.99
C GLU A 419 10.13 -10.02 -24.11
N PHE A 420 9.88 -9.38 -22.97
CA PHE A 420 9.20 -8.09 -22.89
C PHE A 420 10.21 -6.95 -22.94
N SER A 421 9.94 -5.92 -23.74
CA SER A 421 10.78 -4.73 -23.84
C SER A 421 9.96 -3.45 -23.64
N LYS A 422 10.21 -2.77 -22.51
CA LYS A 422 9.63 -1.44 -22.24
C LYS A 422 9.91 -0.46 -23.38
N LYS A 423 11.12 -0.51 -23.96
CA LYS A 423 11.56 0.37 -25.05
C LYS A 423 10.73 0.20 -26.34
N GLU A 424 10.25 -1.01 -26.60
CA GLU A 424 9.49 -1.31 -27.82
C GLU A 424 8.05 -0.82 -27.74
N ILE A 425 7.41 -0.96 -26.58
CA ILE A 425 6.01 -0.52 -26.37
C ILE A 425 5.89 0.98 -26.07
N GLU A 426 6.94 1.61 -25.53
CA GLU A 426 6.96 3.03 -25.15
C GLU A 426 6.41 3.99 -26.23
N PRO A 427 6.80 3.90 -27.51
CA PRO A 427 6.29 4.81 -28.54
C PRO A 427 4.78 4.65 -28.78
N ILE A 428 4.23 3.44 -28.58
CA ILE A 428 2.80 3.16 -28.74
C ILE A 428 2.03 3.84 -27.61
N TYR A 429 2.50 3.71 -26.37
CA TYR A 429 1.89 4.41 -25.22
C TYR A 429 1.95 5.92 -25.38
N CYS A 430 3.09 6.49 -25.77
CA CYS A 430 3.22 7.92 -26.02
C CYS A 430 2.25 8.40 -27.11
N SER A 431 2.07 7.63 -28.18
CA SER A 431 1.12 7.97 -29.24
C SER A 431 -0.33 8.00 -28.75
N ILE A 432 -0.71 7.04 -27.89
CA ILE A 432 -2.05 7.00 -27.27
C ILE A 432 -2.24 8.20 -26.32
N GLU A 433 -1.24 8.52 -25.51
CA GLU A 433 -1.26 9.65 -24.57
C GLU A 433 -1.38 11.00 -25.29
N GLU A 434 -0.65 11.19 -26.38
CA GLU A 434 -0.81 12.37 -27.24
C GLU A 434 -2.18 12.42 -27.90
N SER A 435 -2.71 11.29 -28.34
CA SER A 435 -4.03 11.19 -28.94
C SER A 435 -5.12 11.56 -27.93
N TRP A 436 -5.01 11.06 -26.71
CA TRP A 436 -5.87 11.47 -25.59
C TRP A 436 -5.85 12.99 -25.48
N MET A 437 -4.70 13.64 -25.37
CA MET A 437 -4.63 15.10 -25.23
C MET A 437 -5.25 15.88 -26.39
N LYS A 438 -5.17 15.36 -27.62
CA LYS A 438 -5.68 16.02 -28.84
C LYS A 438 -7.17 15.78 -29.12
N THR A 439 -7.72 14.64 -28.68
CA THR A 439 -9.09 14.22 -29.00
C THR A 439 -10.13 14.98 -28.17
N PRO A 440 -11.08 15.72 -28.78
CA PRO A 440 -12.09 16.45 -28.01
C PRO A 440 -13.00 15.52 -27.21
N ILE A 441 -13.27 15.81 -25.92
CA ILE A 441 -14.14 14.99 -25.05
C ILE A 441 -15.52 14.79 -25.69
N PHE A 442 -16.09 15.86 -26.24
CA PHE A 442 -17.42 15.83 -26.87
C PHE A 442 -17.50 15.03 -28.18
N SER A 443 -16.38 14.53 -28.71
CA SER A 443 -16.38 13.61 -29.85
C SER A 443 -16.70 12.17 -29.44
N PHE A 444 -16.58 11.83 -28.15
CA PHE A 444 -16.97 10.54 -27.62
C PHE A 444 -18.50 10.45 -27.50
N SER A 445 -19.04 9.28 -27.84
CA SER A 445 -20.45 8.95 -27.64
C SER A 445 -20.54 7.50 -27.17
N SER A 446 -21.34 7.27 -26.12
CA SER A 446 -21.65 5.92 -25.65
C SER A 446 -22.96 5.41 -26.26
N LYS A 447 -23.08 4.09 -26.35
CA LYS A 447 -24.32 3.39 -26.73
C LYS A 447 -25.13 2.89 -25.51
N ILE A 448 -24.60 3.05 -24.30
CA ILE A 448 -25.07 2.47 -23.03
C ILE A 448 -25.69 3.56 -22.13
N GLU A 449 -25.71 4.84 -22.57
CA GLU A 449 -26.37 5.92 -21.83
C GLU A 449 -27.80 5.50 -21.42
N ASN A 450 -28.07 5.54 -20.10
CA ASN A 450 -29.35 5.19 -19.46
C ASN A 450 -29.63 3.69 -19.19
N GLN A 451 -28.62 2.82 -19.15
CA GLN A 451 -28.81 1.47 -18.58
C GLN A 451 -28.82 1.50 -17.05
N HIS A 452 -29.71 0.72 -16.44
CA HIS A 452 -29.76 0.57 -14.98
C HIS A 452 -28.55 -0.23 -14.48
N ALA A 453 -27.94 0.25 -13.40
CA ALA A 453 -26.75 -0.36 -12.80
C ALA A 453 -26.98 -1.79 -12.29
N ILE A 454 -28.19 -2.11 -11.83
CA ILE A 454 -28.48 -3.37 -11.13
C ILE A 454 -28.36 -4.61 -12.04
N PRO A 455 -29.03 -4.70 -13.20
CA PRO A 455 -28.88 -5.84 -14.11
C PRO A 455 -27.43 -6.07 -14.57
N LEU A 456 -26.67 -4.99 -14.73
CA LEU A 456 -25.26 -5.08 -15.10
C LEU A 456 -24.43 -5.76 -14.01
N VAL A 457 -24.70 -5.46 -12.73
CA VAL A 457 -23.97 -6.08 -11.61
C VAL A 457 -24.28 -7.57 -11.48
N GLU A 458 -25.51 -7.99 -11.75
CA GLU A 458 -25.87 -9.42 -11.81
C GLU A 458 -25.08 -10.13 -12.92
N GLU A 459 -25.04 -9.54 -14.12
CA GLU A 459 -24.27 -10.07 -15.25
C GLU A 459 -22.76 -10.13 -14.96
N VAL A 460 -22.20 -9.09 -14.34
CA VAL A 460 -20.79 -9.07 -13.91
C VAL A 460 -20.50 -10.27 -12.99
N LEU A 461 -21.37 -10.49 -12.01
CA LEU A 461 -21.16 -11.53 -11.00
C LEU A 461 -21.15 -12.93 -11.63
N ASP A 462 -22.05 -13.18 -12.58
CA ASP A 462 -22.12 -14.45 -13.33
C ASP A 462 -20.88 -14.66 -14.21
N GLN A 463 -20.47 -13.62 -14.94
CA GLN A 463 -19.29 -13.68 -15.81
C GLN A 463 -18.01 -13.91 -15.00
N ILE A 464 -17.82 -13.17 -13.91
CA ILE A 464 -16.61 -13.23 -13.08
C ILE A 464 -16.50 -14.56 -12.33
N GLN A 465 -17.59 -15.10 -11.77
CA GLN A 465 -17.55 -16.38 -11.04
C GLN A 465 -17.08 -17.56 -11.89
N SER A 466 -17.33 -17.50 -13.20
CA SER A 466 -16.93 -18.55 -14.13
C SER A 466 -15.40 -18.62 -14.31
N VAL A 467 -14.69 -17.51 -14.06
CA VAL A 467 -13.26 -17.36 -14.32
C VAL A 467 -12.43 -17.18 -13.05
N SER A 468 -13.00 -16.63 -11.97
CA SER A 468 -12.27 -16.27 -10.75
C SER A 468 -11.58 -17.46 -10.07
N LYS A 469 -12.20 -18.63 -10.09
CA LYS A 469 -11.64 -19.86 -9.50
C LYS A 469 -10.28 -20.25 -10.07
N ALA A 470 -9.96 -19.88 -11.30
CA ALA A 470 -8.71 -20.25 -11.95
C ALA A 470 -7.51 -19.43 -11.46
N ILE A 471 -7.74 -18.30 -10.80
CA ILE A 471 -6.70 -17.42 -10.27
C ILE A 471 -6.68 -17.35 -8.74
N ILE A 472 -7.78 -17.73 -8.08
CA ILE A 472 -7.79 -17.86 -6.62
C ILE A 472 -6.93 -19.06 -6.25
N PRO A 473 -5.88 -18.90 -5.42
CA PRO A 473 -5.07 -20.02 -4.98
C PRO A 473 -5.94 -21.09 -4.31
N ASP A 474 -6.12 -22.24 -4.95
CA ASP A 474 -6.76 -23.39 -4.31
C ASP A 474 -5.73 -24.11 -3.43
N ILE A 475 -5.70 -23.74 -2.16
CA ILE A 475 -4.83 -24.37 -1.16
C ILE A 475 -5.18 -25.86 -0.97
N THR A 476 -6.32 -26.34 -1.49
CA THR A 476 -6.84 -27.68 -1.23
C THR A 476 -6.72 -28.68 -2.38
N SER A 477 -6.58 -28.28 -3.65
CA SER A 477 -6.82 -29.20 -4.77
C SER A 477 -5.66 -29.56 -5.71
N ASP A 478 -4.47 -28.95 -5.63
CA ASP A 478 -3.38 -29.27 -6.57
C ASP A 478 -1.98 -29.45 -5.95
N ILE A 479 -1.90 -30.24 -4.87
CA ILE A 479 -0.62 -30.77 -4.40
C ILE A 479 -0.25 -32.00 -5.24
N ARG A 480 0.39 -31.80 -6.40
CA ARG A 480 1.14 -32.88 -7.08
C ARG A 480 2.60 -32.83 -6.62
N ASN A 481 3.00 -33.85 -5.87
CA ASN A 481 4.36 -34.02 -5.39
C ASN A 481 5.31 -34.23 -6.59
N GLY A 482 6.04 -33.18 -7.01
CA GLY A 482 7.01 -33.26 -8.09
C GLY A 482 8.21 -34.12 -7.69
N GLY A 483 8.37 -35.28 -8.32
CA GLY A 483 9.54 -36.14 -8.16
C GLY A 483 10.69 -35.72 -9.09
N PHE A 484 11.89 -36.23 -8.80
CA PHE A 484 13.00 -36.23 -9.75
C PHE A 484 12.83 -37.40 -10.73
N GLU A 485 13.04 -37.14 -12.01
CA GLU A 485 13.13 -38.21 -12.99
C GLU A 485 14.43 -39.01 -12.70
N ALA A 486 14.28 -40.31 -12.43
CA ALA A 486 15.35 -41.14 -11.89
C ALA A 486 16.57 -41.18 -12.83
N GLY A 487 17.72 -40.69 -12.34
CA GLY A 487 18.98 -40.70 -13.05
C GLY A 487 19.25 -39.50 -13.96
N SER A 488 18.30 -38.55 -14.12
CA SER A 488 18.52 -37.34 -14.93
C SER A 488 18.78 -36.08 -14.12
N GLY A 489 18.48 -36.09 -12.82
CA GLY A 489 18.60 -34.90 -11.94
C GLY A 489 17.64 -33.77 -12.32
N LYS A 490 16.71 -34.02 -13.25
CA LYS A 490 15.73 -33.04 -13.72
C LYS A 490 14.51 -33.07 -12.81
N LEU A 491 14.16 -31.91 -12.26
CA LEU A 491 12.97 -31.70 -11.45
C LEU A 491 11.73 -31.74 -12.36
N THR A 492 10.76 -32.60 -12.06
CA THR A 492 9.47 -32.62 -12.77
C THR A 492 8.37 -32.11 -11.85
N GLY A 493 8.02 -30.82 -11.96
CA GLY A 493 6.96 -30.17 -11.18
C GLY A 493 7.45 -29.24 -10.05
N TRP A 494 6.50 -28.60 -9.37
CA TRP A 494 6.75 -27.69 -8.24
C TRP A 494 6.87 -28.47 -6.92
N GLN A 495 7.78 -28.05 -6.03
CA GLN A 495 7.68 -28.32 -4.60
C GLN A 495 7.30 -27.02 -3.91
N ILE A 496 6.09 -26.96 -3.35
CA ILE A 496 5.71 -25.91 -2.40
C ILE A 496 5.88 -26.46 -1.00
N ALA A 497 6.46 -25.61 -0.14
CA ALA A 497 6.58 -25.79 1.30
C ALA A 497 5.22 -26.16 1.90
N ILE A 498 5.19 -27.26 2.61
CA ILE A 498 3.97 -27.77 3.23
C ILE A 498 3.59 -26.80 4.36
N GLN A 499 2.45 -26.11 4.25
CA GLN A 499 1.76 -25.56 5.41
C GLN A 499 1.08 -26.70 6.17
N ASN A 500 1.17 -26.68 7.51
CA ASN A 500 0.55 -27.62 8.44
C ASN A 500 1.01 -29.09 8.31
N VAL A 501 2.31 -29.35 8.48
CA VAL A 501 2.76 -30.69 8.90
C VAL A 501 2.82 -30.73 10.42
N ASP A 502 1.91 -31.47 11.04
CA ASP A 502 2.09 -31.91 12.42
C ASP A 502 3.22 -32.96 12.44
N VAL A 503 4.42 -32.57 12.87
CA VAL A 503 5.52 -33.50 13.07
C VAL A 503 5.42 -34.07 14.48
N PHE A 504 4.92 -35.30 14.59
CA PHE A 504 4.95 -36.04 15.85
C PHE A 504 6.34 -36.68 16.06
N ILE A 505 7.12 -36.15 17.00
CA ILE A 505 8.39 -36.76 17.41
C ILE A 505 8.11 -37.72 18.58
N ARG A 506 8.42 -39.02 18.38
CA ARG A 506 8.37 -40.02 19.46
C ARG A 506 9.69 -40.02 20.25
N PRO A 507 9.66 -40.21 21.58
CA PRO A 507 10.87 -40.32 22.39
C PRO A 507 11.75 -41.50 21.96
N THR A 508 13.05 -41.28 21.85
CA THR A 508 14.07 -42.26 21.45
C THR A 508 14.35 -43.33 22.51
N SER A 509 13.53 -43.43 23.57
CA SER A 509 13.69 -44.43 24.62
C SER A 509 13.38 -45.86 24.16
N GLU A 510 12.78 -46.06 22.98
CA GLU A 510 12.52 -47.39 22.41
C GLU A 510 13.58 -47.92 21.44
N ILE A 511 14.62 -47.16 21.06
CA ILE A 511 15.69 -47.66 20.18
C ILE A 511 16.99 -47.83 20.97
N LYS A 512 17.01 -48.84 21.87
CA LYS A 512 18.27 -49.34 22.43
C LYS A 512 18.87 -50.41 21.52
N LYS A 513 20.16 -50.18 21.20
CA LYS A 513 21.21 -51.10 20.73
C LYS A 513 21.35 -51.27 19.21
N LYS A 514 22.27 -50.50 18.62
CA LYS A 514 23.57 -51.04 18.18
C LYS A 514 24.61 -49.94 17.92
N GLN A 515 25.83 -50.23 18.38
CA GLN A 515 27.05 -49.45 18.20
C GLN A 515 27.47 -49.33 16.73
N GLU A 516 28.20 -48.24 16.47
CA GLU A 516 29.29 -48.08 15.49
C GLU A 516 28.91 -48.10 14.00
N SER A 517 28.73 -46.90 13.45
CA SER A 517 29.59 -46.39 12.37
C SER A 517 29.46 -44.86 12.31
N THR A 518 30.52 -44.18 11.88
CA THR A 518 30.56 -42.73 11.57
C THR A 518 29.69 -42.42 10.34
N GLY A 519 28.38 -42.66 10.46
CA GLY A 519 27.37 -42.38 9.46
C GLY A 519 26.63 -41.08 9.80
N ASN A 520 26.27 -40.34 8.76
CA ASN A 520 25.47 -39.11 8.79
C ASN A 520 24.40 -39.10 9.89
N PRO A 521 24.13 -37.94 10.53
CA PRO A 521 22.94 -37.79 11.34
C PRO A 521 21.71 -38.17 10.50
N GLU A 522 20.88 -39.08 10.99
CA GLU A 522 19.52 -39.31 10.49
C GLU A 522 18.69 -38.07 10.84
N GLY A 523 18.87 -37.01 10.07
CA GLY A 523 18.10 -35.76 10.14
C GLY A 523 17.38 -35.51 8.83
N MET A 524 16.17 -34.96 8.89
CA MET A 524 15.50 -34.45 7.71
C MET A 524 16.23 -33.19 7.23
N ALA A 525 16.75 -33.22 6.00
CA ALA A 525 17.42 -32.08 5.39
C ALA A 525 16.41 -31.26 4.55
N LEU A 526 16.33 -29.96 4.81
CA LEU A 526 15.70 -29.01 3.90
C LEU A 526 16.75 -28.56 2.88
N TYR A 527 16.53 -28.87 1.60
CA TYR A 527 17.41 -28.45 0.51
C TYR A 527 16.96 -27.10 -0.03
N PHE A 528 17.87 -26.13 -0.07
CA PHE A 528 17.65 -24.86 -0.74
C PHE A 528 18.75 -24.66 -1.79
N SER A 529 18.36 -24.56 -3.07
CA SER A 529 19.22 -24.00 -4.11
C SER A 529 18.58 -22.74 -4.67
N ALA A 530 19.34 -21.63 -4.65
CA ALA A 530 18.91 -20.38 -5.25
C ALA A 530 19.39 -20.34 -6.70
N ASP A 531 18.45 -20.45 -7.66
CA ASP A 531 18.71 -20.13 -9.05
C ASP A 531 19.03 -18.63 -9.20
N THR A 532 20.17 -18.32 -9.81
CA THR A 532 20.82 -17.01 -9.86
C THR A 532 20.24 -16.04 -10.89
N GLN A 533 19.13 -16.37 -11.56
CA GLN A 533 18.51 -15.47 -12.53
C GLN A 533 17.58 -14.39 -11.91
N ASN A 534 17.24 -14.51 -10.63
CA ASN A 534 16.38 -13.53 -9.94
C ASN A 534 17.13 -12.88 -8.79
N ARG A 535 17.19 -11.54 -8.82
CA ARG A 535 18.10 -10.76 -7.96
C ARG A 535 17.79 -10.79 -6.47
N TYR A 536 16.63 -11.26 -6.02
CA TYR A 536 16.30 -11.38 -4.60
C TYR A 536 15.35 -12.57 -4.40
N LYS A 537 15.76 -13.56 -3.61
CA LYS A 537 14.85 -14.63 -3.16
C LYS A 537 14.93 -14.72 -1.64
N THR A 538 13.84 -14.33 -0.98
CA THR A 538 13.60 -14.68 0.42
C THR A 538 12.81 -15.97 0.44
N PHE A 539 13.19 -16.94 1.27
CA PHE A 539 12.36 -18.11 1.55
C PHE A 539 12.05 -18.14 3.05
N SER A 540 10.81 -18.47 3.40
CA SER A 540 10.37 -18.60 4.79
C SER A 540 10.13 -20.08 5.10
N VAL A 541 10.55 -20.50 6.29
CA VAL A 541 10.22 -21.83 6.82
C VAL A 541 9.28 -21.62 8.00
N GLN A 542 7.98 -21.68 7.76
CA GLN A 542 6.99 -21.56 8.84
C GLN A 542 6.87 -22.91 9.56
N GLN A 543 7.25 -22.96 10.83
CA GLN A 543 7.07 -24.12 11.70
C GLN A 543 6.45 -23.68 13.02
N LYS A 544 5.48 -24.44 13.54
CA LYS A 544 4.89 -24.18 14.86
C LYS A 544 5.77 -24.81 15.94
N VAL A 545 6.41 -23.97 16.76
CA VAL A 545 7.23 -24.41 17.91
C VAL A 545 6.62 -23.81 19.18
N LEU A 546 6.27 -24.68 20.14
CA LEU A 546 5.74 -24.31 21.45
C LEU A 546 6.92 -24.09 22.43
N TRP A 547 6.87 -23.02 23.21
CA TRP A 547 7.96 -22.59 24.08
C TRP A 547 7.66 -22.85 25.56
N THR A 548 8.66 -23.33 26.32
CA THR A 548 8.68 -23.32 27.80
C THR A 548 9.81 -22.42 28.31
N SER A 549 9.63 -21.75 29.46
CA SER A 549 10.42 -20.59 29.95
C SER A 549 11.95 -20.73 29.95
N ASP A 550 12.48 -21.94 29.80
CA ASP A 550 13.92 -22.25 29.86
C ASP A 550 14.50 -22.74 28.52
N SER A 551 13.74 -22.66 27.43
CA SER A 551 14.15 -23.12 26.10
C SER A 551 15.17 -22.18 25.45
N ARG A 552 16.26 -22.72 24.89
CA ARG A 552 17.19 -21.98 24.02
C ARG A 552 17.01 -22.43 22.57
N ILE A 553 17.05 -21.48 21.64
CA ILE A 553 17.08 -21.78 20.21
C ILE A 553 18.53 -21.77 19.77
N SER A 554 19.02 -22.95 19.39
CA SER A 554 20.34 -23.09 18.76
C SER A 554 20.16 -23.52 17.31
N VAL A 555 20.63 -22.71 16.37
CA VAL A 555 20.63 -23.06 14.95
C VAL A 555 22.04 -23.49 14.56
N ARG A 556 22.17 -24.74 14.08
CA ARG A 556 23.41 -25.23 13.51
C ARG A 556 23.31 -25.29 11.98
N TYR A 557 24.27 -24.67 11.31
CA TYR A 557 24.34 -24.65 9.85
C TYR A 557 25.76 -24.95 9.37
N LYS A 558 25.86 -25.52 8.17
CA LYS A 558 27.13 -25.77 7.48
C LYS A 558 27.12 -25.10 6.13
N ILE A 559 28.20 -24.38 5.88
CA ILE A 559 28.45 -23.71 4.60
C ILE A 559 29.32 -24.63 3.75
N GLU A 560 28.74 -25.18 2.69
CA GLU A 560 29.49 -26.00 1.74
C GLU A 560 30.18 -25.14 0.68
N LYS A 561 29.64 -23.95 0.37
CA LYS A 561 30.24 -22.96 -0.54
C LYS A 561 29.91 -21.53 -0.11
N SER A 562 30.92 -20.67 0.00
CA SER A 562 30.78 -19.27 0.45
C SER A 562 31.02 -18.26 -0.68
N SER A 563 30.40 -17.08 -0.57
CA SER A 563 30.63 -15.90 -1.43
C SER A 563 31.06 -14.69 -0.56
N PRO A 564 31.96 -13.80 -1.01
CA PRO A 564 32.40 -12.63 -0.23
C PRO A 564 31.31 -11.58 -0.01
N THR A 565 30.23 -11.62 -0.79
CA THR A 565 29.15 -10.62 -0.82
C THR A 565 27.80 -11.18 -0.37
N GLY A 566 27.80 -12.36 0.26
CA GLY A 566 26.59 -13.00 0.75
C GLY A 566 26.15 -12.41 2.08
N ASN A 567 24.95 -11.82 2.13
CA ASN A 567 24.32 -11.39 3.36
C ASN A 567 23.21 -12.38 3.72
N ALA A 568 23.23 -12.89 4.95
CA ALA A 568 22.17 -13.75 5.47
C ALA A 568 21.47 -13.06 6.64
N ASN A 569 20.14 -13.09 6.64
CA ASN A 569 19.32 -12.49 7.68
C ASN A 569 18.48 -13.59 8.33
N LEU A 570 18.49 -13.67 9.66
CA LEU A 570 17.64 -14.56 10.43
C LEU A 570 16.56 -13.73 11.12
N LYS A 571 15.31 -13.92 10.73
CA LYS A 571 14.15 -13.29 11.38
C LYS A 571 13.43 -14.32 12.24
N ILE A 572 13.16 -13.96 13.49
CA ILE A 572 12.37 -14.75 14.42
C ILE A 572 11.15 -13.92 14.79
N ILE A 573 9.94 -14.47 14.64
CA ILE A 573 8.70 -13.79 15.00
C ILE A 573 7.91 -14.66 15.97
N GLY A 574 7.58 -14.16 17.15
CA GLY A 574 6.70 -14.84 18.10
C GLY A 574 5.29 -14.25 18.06
N HIS A 575 4.29 -15.13 18.08
CA HIS A 575 2.87 -14.80 18.14
C HIS A 575 2.26 -15.28 19.47
N ASP A 576 1.36 -14.50 20.05
CA ASP A 576 0.58 -14.95 21.21
C ASP A 576 -0.59 -15.86 20.81
N GLY A 577 -1.37 -16.31 21.80
CA GLY A 577 -2.55 -17.16 21.58
C GLY A 577 -3.73 -16.54 20.86
N THR A 578 -3.62 -15.26 20.50
CA THR A 578 -4.58 -14.59 19.62
C THR A 578 -4.06 -14.50 18.18
N GLY A 579 -2.86 -15.01 17.91
CA GLY A 579 -2.17 -14.92 16.61
C GLY A 579 -1.46 -13.59 16.38
N GLN A 580 -1.50 -12.66 17.34
CA GLN A 580 -0.86 -11.35 17.22
C GLN A 580 0.65 -11.48 17.41
N SER A 581 1.45 -10.90 16.50
CA SER A 581 2.91 -10.85 16.64
C SER A 581 3.30 -10.04 17.89
N ARG A 582 4.00 -10.67 18.83
CA ARG A 582 4.49 -10.07 20.08
C ARG A 582 6.01 -9.98 20.18
N LEU A 583 6.73 -10.76 19.38
CA LEU A 583 8.20 -10.78 19.34
C LEU A 583 8.66 -10.69 17.89
N GLN A 584 9.66 -9.86 17.60
CA GLN A 584 10.34 -9.84 16.30
C GLN A 584 11.84 -9.56 16.52
N LEU A 585 12.68 -10.56 16.26
CA LEU A 585 14.15 -10.46 16.28
C LEU A 585 14.68 -10.62 14.87
N LEU A 586 15.66 -9.80 14.49
CA LEU A 586 16.27 -9.84 13.16
C LEU A 586 17.79 -9.81 13.30
N TYR A 587 18.47 -10.89 12.94
CA TYR A 587 19.93 -10.99 12.95
C TYR A 587 20.49 -10.88 11.54
N TYR A 588 21.61 -10.19 11.39
CA TYR A 588 22.33 -10.04 10.12
C TYR A 588 23.71 -10.70 10.19
N TRP A 589 24.15 -11.28 9.07
CA TRP A 589 25.49 -11.84 8.89
C TRP A 589 26.06 -11.49 7.51
N GLY A 590 27.22 -10.81 7.45
CA GLY A 590 27.94 -10.48 6.21
C GLY A 590 28.92 -9.30 6.36
N GLY A 591 30.10 -9.40 5.71
CA GLY A 591 31.23 -8.46 5.81
C GLY A 591 31.14 -7.21 4.91
N ASP A 592 31.86 -6.16 5.32
CA ASP A 592 31.84 -4.77 4.85
C ASP A 592 31.40 -4.48 3.40
N SER A 593 30.33 -3.69 3.26
CA SER A 593 30.38 -2.41 2.53
C SER A 593 29.20 -1.51 2.89
N TRP A 594 29.51 -0.34 3.44
CA TRP A 594 28.63 0.82 3.48
C TRP A 594 28.65 1.49 2.10
N ASP A 595 27.49 1.71 1.46
CA ASP A 595 27.34 2.70 0.38
C ASP A 595 26.56 3.91 0.90
N ARG A 596 27.17 5.08 0.70
CA ARG A 596 26.87 6.36 1.35
C ARG A 596 26.03 7.27 0.43
N LYS A 597 25.12 6.70 -0.37
CA LYS A 597 24.58 7.43 -1.55
C LYS A 597 23.07 7.39 -1.88
N ASN A 598 22.18 6.69 -1.18
CA ASN A 598 20.74 6.79 -1.48
C ASN A 598 19.86 6.83 -0.21
N GLU A 599 18.92 7.77 -0.18
CA GLU A 599 18.15 8.28 0.97
C GLU A 599 16.73 7.65 1.05
N GLY A 600 16.40 6.98 2.18
CA GLY A 600 15.07 6.80 2.82
C GLY A 600 14.16 5.61 2.41
N PRO A 601 13.07 5.29 3.16
CA PRO A 601 12.82 5.39 4.62
C PRO A 601 12.60 3.98 5.26
N GLU A 602 13.31 3.65 6.34
CA GLU A 602 13.12 2.37 7.05
C GLU A 602 12.05 2.46 8.13
N THR A 603 11.17 1.46 8.11
CA THR A 603 10.27 1.08 9.18
C THR A 603 11.07 0.56 10.37
N GLY A 604 10.71 1.02 11.58
CA GLY A 604 10.92 0.34 12.87
C GLY A 604 12.32 -0.20 13.16
N GLY A 605 13.17 0.64 13.79
CA GLY A 605 14.48 0.23 14.27
C GLY A 605 14.43 -0.88 15.34
N LEU A 606 15.33 -1.84 15.18
CA LEU A 606 15.96 -2.60 16.27
C LEU A 606 17.40 -2.87 15.85
N TYR A 607 18.35 -2.22 16.53
CA TYR A 607 19.78 -2.44 16.35
C TYR A 607 20.15 -3.82 16.88
N THR A 608 20.51 -4.76 16.01
CA THR A 608 21.29 -5.93 16.44
C THR A 608 22.77 -5.63 16.32
N ALA A 609 23.48 -5.76 17.45
CA ALA A 609 24.93 -5.70 17.50
C ALA A 609 25.54 -6.70 16.49
N ALA A 610 26.24 -6.16 15.50
CA ALA A 610 27.08 -6.93 14.59
C ALA A 610 28.33 -7.37 15.36
N TYR A 611 28.56 -8.68 15.44
CA TYR A 611 29.88 -9.23 15.68
C TYR A 611 30.30 -10.00 14.44
N GLN A 612 31.40 -9.57 13.82
CA GLN A 612 32.01 -10.23 12.66
C GLN A 612 32.44 -11.65 13.03
N PHE A 613 32.01 -12.63 12.23
CA PHE A 613 32.67 -13.92 12.14
C PHE A 613 33.19 -14.08 10.71
N GLU A 614 34.52 -14.17 10.55
CA GLU A 614 35.10 -14.83 9.38
C GLU A 614 34.98 -16.34 9.59
N ALA A 615 34.05 -16.99 8.89
CA ALA A 615 33.86 -18.44 8.99
C ALA A 615 34.58 -19.19 7.85
N PRO A 616 35.50 -20.12 8.15
CA PRO A 616 36.14 -20.96 7.13
C PRO A 616 35.16 -21.97 6.50
N LYS A 617 35.27 -22.16 5.17
CA LYS A 617 34.50 -23.15 4.40
C LYS A 617 34.59 -24.56 5.01
N GLY A 618 33.44 -25.23 5.19
CA GLY A 618 33.37 -26.59 5.74
C GLY A 618 33.36 -26.68 7.28
N SER A 619 33.25 -25.56 7.99
CA SER A 619 33.05 -25.54 9.44
C SER A 619 31.55 -25.50 9.80
N TRP A 620 31.20 -26.16 10.91
CA TRP A 620 29.89 -26.07 11.53
C TRP A 620 29.82 -24.81 12.40
N GLN A 621 28.76 -24.03 12.24
CA GLN A 621 28.52 -22.84 13.04
C GLN A 621 27.26 -23.03 13.87
N GLU A 622 27.32 -22.66 15.14
CA GLU A 622 26.23 -22.79 16.11
C GLU A 622 25.89 -21.41 16.64
N ILE A 623 24.65 -20.96 16.40
CA ILE A 623 24.14 -19.69 16.92
C ILE A 623 23.33 -20.04 18.16
N ASP A 624 23.96 -19.96 19.34
CA ASP A 624 23.29 -20.02 20.64
C ASP A 624 23.11 -18.58 21.12
N ARG A 625 21.90 -18.02 20.98
CA ARG A 625 21.57 -16.70 21.55
C ARG A 625 20.46 -16.88 22.57
N ASP A 626 20.63 -16.21 23.71
CA ASP A 626 19.70 -16.19 24.83
C ASP A 626 18.76 -14.99 24.66
N PRO A 627 17.53 -15.18 24.13
CA PRO A 627 16.62 -14.07 23.83
C PRO A 627 16.16 -13.30 25.06
N VAL A 628 16.34 -13.85 26.27
CA VAL A 628 15.98 -13.18 27.54
C VAL A 628 16.83 -11.93 27.76
N GLN A 629 18.12 -11.94 27.39
CA GLN A 629 19.00 -10.77 27.59
C GLN A 629 18.77 -9.65 26.56
N ASP A 630 18.32 -9.99 25.35
CA ASP A 630 17.91 -8.98 24.36
C ASP A 630 16.59 -8.32 24.78
N LEU A 631 15.68 -9.05 25.45
CA LEU A 631 14.44 -8.52 26.03
C LEU A 631 14.69 -7.56 27.21
N ASP A 632 15.63 -7.89 28.10
CA ASP A 632 16.03 -7.04 29.25
C ASP A 632 16.63 -5.68 28.83
N ARG A 633 17.17 -5.58 27.61
CA ARG A 633 17.75 -4.36 27.05
C ARG A 633 16.74 -3.45 26.35
N ILE A 634 15.68 -4.03 25.79
CA ILE A 634 14.64 -3.30 25.05
C ILE A 634 13.66 -2.63 26.02
N HIS A 635 13.47 -3.21 27.20
CA HIS A 635 12.60 -2.68 28.23
C HIS A 635 13.42 -2.31 29.47
N GLU A 636 13.86 -1.05 29.54
CA GLU A 636 14.46 -0.52 30.77
C GLU A 636 13.49 -0.71 31.94
N THR A 637 13.91 -1.53 32.91
CA THR A 637 13.25 -1.96 34.16
C THR A 637 12.41 -3.23 34.08
N GLY A 638 12.96 -4.29 34.65
CA GLY A 638 12.35 -5.61 34.74
C GLY A 638 11.13 -5.66 35.64
N VAL A 639 9.97 -5.82 35.01
CA VAL A 639 8.77 -6.36 35.63
C VAL A 639 8.32 -7.56 34.78
N TRP A 640 8.61 -8.75 35.29
CA TRP A 640 8.30 -10.04 34.70
C TRP A 640 6.78 -10.30 34.73
N ASN A 641 6.08 -9.84 33.70
CA ASN A 641 4.79 -10.44 33.33
C ASN A 641 5.06 -11.30 32.10
N SER A 642 4.95 -12.61 32.29
CA SER A 642 5.18 -13.67 31.30
C SER A 642 4.48 -13.35 29.97
N LEU A 643 5.28 -13.06 28.95
CA LEU A 643 4.79 -13.04 27.58
C LEU A 643 4.60 -14.49 27.13
N GLU A 644 3.36 -14.97 27.07
CA GLU A 644 3.05 -16.28 26.52
C GLU A 644 3.09 -16.22 24.98
N ILE A 645 4.15 -16.78 24.41
CA ILE A 645 4.31 -16.96 22.96
C ILE A 645 3.82 -18.37 22.62
N GLU A 646 2.71 -18.47 21.91
CA GLU A 646 2.15 -19.77 21.49
C GLU A 646 2.81 -20.32 20.23
N THR A 647 3.33 -19.45 19.36
CA THR A 647 3.89 -19.87 18.06
C THR A 647 5.10 -19.02 17.70
N LEU A 648 6.18 -19.65 17.25
CA LEU A 648 7.39 -18.97 16.78
C LEU A 648 7.70 -19.30 15.32
N THR A 649 7.80 -18.26 14.48
CA THR A 649 8.11 -18.35 13.06
C THR A 649 9.59 -18.03 12.81
N LEU A 650 10.28 -18.89 12.06
CA LEU A 650 11.67 -18.70 11.62
C LEU A 650 11.71 -18.34 10.14
N ALA A 651 12.35 -17.24 9.77
CA ALA A 651 12.61 -16.92 8.37
C ALA A 651 14.11 -16.69 8.13
N LEU A 652 14.64 -17.30 7.08
CA LEU A 652 16.02 -17.13 6.67
C LEU A 652 16.06 -16.47 5.29
N GLY A 653 16.52 -15.23 5.23
CA GLY A 653 16.77 -14.53 3.96
C GLY A 653 18.22 -14.70 3.54
N ILE A 654 18.47 -15.17 2.32
CA ILE A 654 19.82 -15.22 1.74
C ILE A 654 19.87 -14.28 0.54
N TRP A 655 20.81 -13.33 0.58
CA TRP A 655 21.03 -12.36 -0.47
C TRP A 655 22.41 -12.61 -1.07
N VAL A 656 22.47 -12.79 -2.39
CA VAL A 656 23.72 -13.04 -3.10
C VAL A 656 23.92 -11.93 -4.13
N TYR A 657 24.98 -11.13 -3.97
CA TYR A 657 25.36 -10.12 -4.96
C TYR A 657 26.27 -10.74 -6.02
N GLU A 658 26.00 -10.42 -7.29
CA GLU A 658 26.65 -11.03 -8.44
C GLU A 658 27.98 -10.32 -8.77
N GLU A 659 29.11 -10.99 -8.53
CA GLU A 659 30.35 -10.66 -9.26
C GLU A 659 31.00 -11.86 -9.94
N ASN A 660 30.77 -13.10 -9.48
CA ASN A 660 31.23 -14.31 -10.16
C ASN A 660 30.33 -15.49 -9.78
N LYS A 661 30.06 -16.40 -10.72
CA LYS A 661 29.13 -17.57 -10.66
C LYS A 661 29.32 -18.52 -9.46
N ASN A 662 29.09 -18.04 -8.25
CA ASN A 662 29.21 -18.80 -7.01
C ASN A 662 27.83 -18.95 -6.37
N PHE A 663 27.39 -20.20 -6.26
CA PHE A 663 26.22 -20.60 -5.48
C PHE A 663 26.57 -20.61 -3.99
N ILE A 664 25.59 -20.30 -3.14
CA ILE A 664 25.60 -20.68 -1.73
C ILE A 664 24.77 -21.94 -1.63
N GLU A 665 25.41 -23.03 -1.23
CA GLU A 665 24.76 -24.29 -0.88
C GLU A 665 25.05 -24.54 0.59
N GLY A 666 23.99 -24.76 1.36
CA GLY A 666 24.05 -24.98 2.79
C GLY A 666 22.87 -25.82 3.24
N TRP A 667 23.09 -26.58 4.31
CA TRP A 667 22.11 -27.48 4.89
C TRP A 667 21.92 -27.10 6.36
N PHE A 668 20.69 -27.21 6.83
CA PHE A 668 20.39 -27.27 8.26
C PHE A 668 20.40 -28.73 8.66
N ASP A 669 21.38 -29.12 9.45
CA ASP A 669 21.51 -30.53 9.83
C ASP A 669 20.63 -30.89 11.03
N GLU A 670 20.33 -29.94 11.92
CA GLU A 670 19.56 -30.22 13.14
C GLU A 670 19.05 -28.95 13.84
N ILE A 671 17.79 -28.96 14.27
CA ILE A 671 17.24 -28.02 15.27
C ILE A 671 17.05 -28.83 16.55
N ARG A 672 17.80 -28.50 17.61
CA ARG A 672 17.71 -29.17 18.91
C ARG A 672 17.05 -28.27 19.94
N MET A 673 16.07 -28.81 20.65
CA MET A 673 15.54 -28.23 21.88
C MET A 673 16.03 -29.09 23.04
N TYR A 674 16.55 -28.45 24.10
CA TYR A 674 17.07 -29.15 25.27
C TYR A 674 16.12 -28.92 26.46
N PRO A 675 15.67 -29.98 27.14
CA PRO A 675 14.95 -29.82 28.39
C PRO A 675 15.89 -29.40 29.53
N ASN A 676 15.34 -28.67 30.49
CA ASN A 676 16.04 -28.32 31.72
C ASN A 676 16.44 -29.62 32.48
N LYS A 677 17.72 -29.74 32.83
CA LYS A 677 18.31 -30.95 33.45
C LYS A 677 17.80 -31.28 34.85
N GLU A 678 16.92 -30.44 35.42
CA GLU A 678 16.44 -30.67 36.79
C GLU A 678 15.03 -31.27 36.87
N ASN A 679 14.17 -31.21 35.84
CA ASN A 679 12.76 -31.60 36.00
C ASN A 679 12.12 -32.48 34.91
N GLU A 680 12.86 -32.95 33.88
CA GLU A 680 12.36 -33.91 32.87
C GLU A 680 10.94 -33.64 32.32
N GLU A 681 10.53 -32.37 32.19
CA GLU A 681 9.38 -31.97 31.38
C GLU A 681 9.89 -31.13 30.20
N PHE A 682 9.30 -31.36 29.02
CA PHE A 682 9.82 -30.97 27.71
C PHE A 682 9.83 -29.46 27.47
#